data_AF-A0A2T6KC41-F1
#
_entry.id   AF-A0A2T6KC41-F1
#
_cell.length_a   1.000
_cell.length_b   1.000
_cell.length_c   1.000
_cell.angle_alpha   90.00
_cell.angle_beta   90.00
_cell.angle_gamma   90.00
#
_symmetry.space_group_name_H-M   'P 1'
#
loop_
_entity.id
_entity.type
_entity.pdbx_description
1 polymer ?
#
loop_
_entity_poly.entity_id
_entity_poly.type
_entity_poly.pdbx_seq_one_letter_code
_entity_poly.pdbx_strand_id
1 'polypeptide(L)'
;MDKATQEFLDRADAGRTLARLLVDMELDRPLIYALPRGGVPVAVEVAKRLGAPLDLLLVRKIGAPRNPEVALGALVEGADEQIVINEDVRRLSGADDAYIAQAVADQRAELNRRKTRYLGDRARPDPTGRTVVVVDDGLATGATMKAALIGLKRAKPARIIVALPVAPKSALDDIYDQADDIVCVYPVTAFRGVGGFYRDFHQLSDDETVGLLNSVTPETAQKEQKSYKRQITIPPMGLAGDLTVPKNPQGIVLFAHGSGSSRLSPRNTYVAEKLNAQGFATLLFDLLTPEEGEDRRNVFDIPLLADRVVEATIWITSEPDLEDLPLGLFGASTGAAAALVAAAELRGRVAAVVSRGGRPDLAMAFLPQVSSPTLLIVGGDDHDVITLNQQALAALTCTKKLEIVPGAGHLFEEPGTLDDAIDRAADWFNTHLRKKAFKFPKTPPPTRIETELSILTDAAEPLPAINDPEFAQAFDRFGSKRVVLLGESSHGTSEFYNARAAITRRLVQEHGFSIVAVEADWPDAAAVDRHIRQRRHEPMKDSAFARFPTWMWRNVEFEAFTRFLKLHNETKSMEDRVAFYGLDLYNMRASIAAVLAYLDRVDETAAAVARSRYACLEPWSRAPAAYGRAALTRGFSVCEKAVSEILLDLFRKELEYIAKDGDQFFDATQNARLVANAERYYRVMYYGSQQSWNLRDQHMFQTLRDILEHAGPDKKAVVWAHNSHIGDARHTDMGRSRGEWNIGQLCRQEYGDDAALIGFGTASGTVAAASEWDDPMEIKTIRPPLPGSYEAICQAIEPERFLWDFKKPQKAGFLDLVSQPRLERYIGVIYRPETERASHYSYADLSSQYDAFVWFDRTNAVSPLAALTNVAEDETYPFGL
;
A
#
# COMPACT_ATOMS: atom_id res chain seq x y z
N MET A 1 10.84 -7.30 25.83
CA MET A 1 10.94 -5.82 25.76
C MET A 1 11.14 -5.55 24.27
N ASP A 2 10.29 -4.82 23.55
CA ASP A 2 9.77 -3.50 23.89
C ASP A 2 8.27 -3.25 23.60
N LYS A 3 7.74 -2.28 24.35
CA LYS A 3 6.32 -1.86 24.47
C LYS A 3 5.86 -0.83 23.43
N ALA A 4 6.69 -0.46 22.46
CA ALA A 4 6.53 0.81 21.74
C ALA A 4 5.49 0.83 20.59
N THR A 5 4.72 -0.22 20.33
CA THR A 5 3.74 -0.24 19.22
C THR A 5 2.34 -0.74 19.56
N GLN A 6 2.06 -1.01 20.84
CA GLN A 6 0.72 -1.37 21.32
C GLN A 6 0.32 -0.37 22.40
N GLU A 7 0.39 0.92 22.10
CA GLU A 7 0.11 1.98 23.06
C GLU A 7 -0.88 2.98 22.45
N PHE A 8 -2.06 3.10 23.07
CA PHE A 8 -2.99 4.19 22.82
C PHE A 8 -2.50 5.46 23.53
N LEU A 9 -2.76 6.63 22.97
CA LEU A 9 -2.40 7.89 23.64
C LEU A 9 -3.14 8.03 24.98
N ASP A 10 -4.45 7.80 24.97
CA ASP A 10 -5.33 7.83 26.13
C ASP A 10 -6.59 6.97 25.86
N ARG A 11 -7.53 6.96 26.81
CA ARG A 11 -8.80 6.23 26.67
C ARG A 11 -9.72 6.78 25.57
N ALA A 12 -9.63 8.06 25.23
CA ALA A 12 -10.42 8.63 24.13
C ALA A 12 -9.89 8.16 22.78
N ASP A 13 -8.57 8.03 22.63
CA ASP A 13 -7.92 7.51 21.43
C ASP A 13 -8.25 6.04 21.16
N ALA A 14 -8.24 5.22 22.21
CA ALA A 14 -8.76 3.87 22.18
C ALA A 14 -10.24 3.83 21.76
N GLY A 15 -11.05 4.73 22.32
CA GLY A 15 -12.48 4.86 21.98
C GLY A 15 -12.73 5.23 20.52
N ARG A 16 -11.99 6.19 19.95
CA ARG A 16 -12.10 6.55 18.52
C ARG A 16 -11.72 5.40 17.61
N THR A 17 -10.67 4.67 17.96
CA THR A 17 -10.22 3.50 17.19
C THR A 17 -11.28 2.40 17.23
N LEU A 18 -11.81 2.08 18.42
CA LEU A 18 -12.86 1.08 18.60
C LEU A 18 -14.17 1.49 17.91
N ALA A 19 -14.51 2.77 17.91
CA ALA A 19 -15.69 3.30 17.26
C ALA A 19 -15.67 3.11 15.73
N ARG A 20 -14.49 3.22 15.08
CA ARG A 20 -14.36 2.95 13.63
C ARG A 20 -14.77 1.53 13.30
N LEU A 21 -14.30 0.55 14.09
CA LEU A 21 -14.64 -0.86 13.89
C LEU A 21 -16.14 -1.14 14.06
N LEU A 22 -16.81 -0.42 14.98
CA LEU A 22 -18.23 -0.61 15.26
C LEU A 22 -19.14 0.08 14.25
N VAL A 23 -18.70 1.14 13.57
CA VAL A 23 -19.49 1.85 12.54
C VAL A 23 -19.79 0.94 11.35
N ASP A 24 -18.82 0.14 10.93
CA ASP A 24 -18.93 -0.75 9.77
C ASP A 24 -19.86 -1.96 10.02
N MET A 25 -20.31 -2.16 11.26
CA MET A 25 -21.23 -3.23 11.63
C MET A 25 -22.71 -2.88 11.40
N GLU A 26 -23.03 -1.65 11.00
CA GLU A 26 -24.41 -1.17 10.72
C GLU A 26 -25.41 -1.53 11.84
N LEU A 27 -25.05 -1.22 13.09
CA LEU A 27 -25.80 -1.65 14.26
C LEU A 27 -27.22 -1.02 14.29
N ASP A 28 -28.25 -1.86 14.43
CA ASP A 28 -29.63 -1.41 14.57
C ASP A 28 -29.95 -1.00 16.01
N ARG A 29 -30.45 0.23 16.17
CA ARG A 29 -30.82 0.87 17.46
C ARG A 29 -29.78 0.63 18.57
N PRO A 30 -28.49 0.98 18.37
CA PRO A 30 -27.44 0.68 19.31
C PRO A 30 -27.67 1.37 20.66
N LEU A 31 -27.34 0.68 21.75
CA LEU A 31 -27.27 1.21 23.12
C LEU A 31 -25.89 0.88 23.68
N ILE A 32 -25.14 1.91 24.06
CA ILE A 32 -23.77 1.75 24.56
C ILE A 32 -23.82 1.69 26.09
N TYR A 33 -23.30 0.60 26.65
CA TYR A 33 -23.04 0.48 28.08
C TYR A 33 -21.55 0.57 28.36
N ALA A 34 -21.17 1.45 29.29
CA ALA A 34 -19.81 1.48 29.81
C ALA A 34 -19.73 0.73 31.15
N LEU A 35 -18.64 -0.02 31.36
CA LEU A 35 -18.25 -0.47 32.70
C LEU A 35 -17.46 0.64 33.40
N PRO A 36 -17.95 1.21 34.52
CA PRO A 36 -17.24 2.29 35.18
C PRO A 36 -16.07 1.78 36.04
N ARG A 37 -14.99 2.56 36.16
CA ARG A 37 -14.82 3.95 35.66
C ARG A 37 -14.09 4.04 34.32
N GLY A 38 -13.17 3.11 34.07
CA GLY A 38 -12.27 3.11 32.92
C GLY A 38 -12.98 3.11 31.57
N GLY A 39 -14.02 2.29 31.41
CA GLY A 39 -14.79 2.19 30.17
C GLY A 39 -15.54 3.44 29.74
N VAL A 40 -15.78 4.40 30.64
CA VAL A 40 -16.62 5.58 30.35
C VAL A 40 -16.02 6.48 29.27
N PRO A 41 -14.77 6.96 29.37
CA PRO A 41 -14.17 7.77 28.31
C PRO A 41 -14.06 7.05 26.95
N VAL A 42 -13.88 5.73 26.94
CA VAL A 42 -13.88 4.93 25.70
C VAL A 42 -15.29 4.90 25.09
N ALA A 43 -16.29 4.59 25.91
CA ALA A 43 -17.68 4.48 25.51
C ALA A 43 -18.28 5.82 25.06
N VAL A 44 -17.80 6.94 25.60
CA VAL A 44 -18.18 8.30 25.15
C VAL A 44 -17.85 8.50 23.67
N GLU A 45 -16.65 8.14 23.24
CA GLU A 45 -16.24 8.29 21.84
C GLU A 45 -16.99 7.33 20.92
N VAL A 46 -17.24 6.09 21.38
CA VAL A 46 -18.08 5.11 20.68
C VAL A 46 -19.53 5.63 20.53
N ALA A 47 -20.13 6.14 21.59
CA ALA A 47 -21.50 6.65 21.59
C ALA A 47 -21.64 7.90 20.70
N LYS A 48 -20.69 8.84 20.77
CA LYS A 48 -20.64 10.02 19.89
C LYS A 48 -20.60 9.62 18.43
N ARG A 49 -19.74 8.66 18.07
CA ARG A 49 -19.55 8.24 16.68
C ARG A 49 -20.74 7.46 16.13
N LEU A 50 -21.35 6.60 16.94
CA LEU A 50 -22.51 5.79 16.55
C LEU A 50 -23.85 6.54 16.68
N GLY A 51 -23.86 7.77 17.21
CA GLY A 51 -25.09 8.51 17.46
C GLY A 51 -26.00 7.82 18.50
N ALA A 52 -25.42 7.03 19.40
CA ALA A 52 -26.12 6.08 20.25
C ALA A 52 -26.25 6.58 21.71
N PRO A 53 -27.35 6.27 22.43
CA PRO A 53 -27.44 6.54 23.86
C PRO A 53 -26.32 5.82 24.63
N LEU A 54 -25.74 6.53 25.59
CA LEU A 54 -24.75 6.01 26.54
C LEU A 54 -25.36 5.90 27.93
N ASP A 55 -25.19 4.74 28.55
CA ASP A 55 -25.54 4.46 29.95
C ASP A 55 -24.45 3.61 30.65
N LEU A 56 -24.55 3.43 31.97
CA LEU A 56 -23.62 2.63 32.76
C LEU A 56 -24.17 1.24 33.06
N LEU A 57 -23.31 0.24 32.98
CA LEU A 57 -23.62 -1.10 33.47
C LEU A 57 -22.95 -1.31 34.84
N LEU A 58 -23.71 -1.08 35.91
CA LEU A 58 -23.22 -1.23 37.28
C LEU A 58 -23.26 -2.70 37.70
N VAL A 59 -22.07 -3.26 37.95
CA VAL A 59 -21.88 -4.65 38.35
C VAL A 59 -20.92 -4.73 39.53
N ARG A 60 -21.22 -5.59 40.50
CA ARG A 60 -20.33 -5.91 41.62
C ARG A 60 -20.05 -7.41 41.67
N LYS A 61 -18.76 -7.76 41.77
CA LYS A 61 -18.32 -9.14 42.01
C LYS A 61 -18.65 -9.55 43.45
N ILE A 62 -19.22 -10.73 43.61
CA ILE A 62 -19.32 -11.45 44.88
C ILE A 62 -18.13 -12.40 44.92
N GLY A 63 -17.20 -12.16 45.85
CA GLY A 63 -15.98 -12.98 46.01
C GLY A 63 -16.28 -14.32 46.69
N ALA A 64 -15.40 -15.31 46.50
CA ALA A 64 -15.46 -16.58 47.23
C ALA A 64 -14.89 -16.46 48.65
N PRO A 65 -15.34 -17.28 49.63
CA PRO A 65 -14.78 -17.32 50.97
C PRO A 65 -13.26 -17.51 50.94
N ARG A 66 -12.54 -16.68 51.72
CA ARG A 66 -11.06 -16.66 51.85
C ARG A 66 -10.29 -16.34 50.56
N ASN A 67 -10.96 -16.24 49.40
CA ASN A 67 -10.37 -15.89 48.11
C ASN A 67 -11.27 -14.86 47.40
N PRO A 68 -11.31 -13.60 47.86
CA PRO A 68 -12.21 -12.57 47.33
C PRO A 68 -11.95 -12.24 45.85
N GLU A 69 -10.79 -12.62 45.31
CA GLU A 69 -10.48 -12.44 43.89
C GLU A 69 -11.23 -13.41 42.98
N VAL A 70 -11.56 -14.61 43.46
CA VAL A 70 -12.36 -15.60 42.73
C VAL A 70 -13.81 -15.17 42.71
N ALA A 71 -14.40 -15.03 41.53
CA ALA A 71 -15.79 -14.62 41.36
C ALA A 71 -16.74 -15.78 41.70
N LEU A 72 -17.26 -15.80 42.93
CA LEU A 72 -18.36 -16.69 43.35
C LEU A 72 -19.68 -16.32 42.66
N GLY A 73 -19.87 -15.03 42.40
CA GLY A 73 -21.06 -14.54 41.73
C GLY A 73 -20.93 -13.07 41.40
N ALA A 74 -22.04 -12.46 41.02
CA ALA A 74 -22.13 -11.03 40.81
C ALA A 74 -23.52 -10.49 41.12
N LEU A 75 -23.54 -9.25 41.54
CA LEU A 75 -24.70 -8.40 41.67
C LEU A 75 -24.75 -7.49 40.45
N VAL A 76 -25.77 -7.65 39.62
CA VAL A 76 -25.99 -6.82 38.43
C VAL A 76 -27.22 -5.95 38.65
N GLU A 77 -27.08 -4.66 38.36
CA GLU A 77 -28.19 -3.73 38.43
C GLU A 77 -29.18 -3.95 37.27
N GLY A 78 -30.48 -3.91 37.58
CA GLY A 78 -31.59 -3.97 36.63
C GLY A 78 -32.88 -3.43 37.26
N ALA A 79 -34.02 -3.50 36.55
CA ALA A 79 -35.33 -3.12 37.10
C ALA A 79 -35.69 -3.92 38.37
N ASP A 80 -35.28 -5.19 38.40
CA ASP A 80 -35.11 -5.99 39.61
C ASP A 80 -33.61 -6.25 39.81
N GLU A 81 -33.10 -6.11 41.02
CA GLU A 81 -31.71 -6.41 41.34
C GLU A 81 -31.43 -7.90 41.14
N GLN A 82 -30.39 -8.24 40.38
CA GLN A 82 -30.12 -9.62 40.00
C GLN A 82 -28.84 -10.15 40.65
N ILE A 83 -28.98 -11.25 41.37
CA ILE A 83 -27.87 -12.01 41.92
C ILE A 83 -27.62 -13.20 40.98
N VAL A 84 -26.38 -13.30 40.48
CA VAL A 84 -25.91 -14.42 39.65
C VAL A 84 -24.85 -15.15 40.45
N ILE A 85 -25.06 -16.43 40.75
CA ILE A 85 -24.10 -17.27 41.47
C ILE A 85 -23.53 -18.32 40.52
N ASN A 86 -22.22 -18.51 40.55
CA ASN A 86 -21.55 -19.62 39.88
C ASN A 86 -21.59 -20.84 40.81
N GLU A 87 -22.46 -21.79 40.49
CA GLU A 87 -22.71 -22.99 41.31
C GLU A 87 -21.48 -23.92 41.41
N ASP A 88 -20.61 -23.95 40.41
CA ASP A 88 -19.39 -24.75 40.45
C ASP A 88 -18.37 -24.15 41.43
N VAL A 89 -18.20 -22.82 41.39
CA VAL A 89 -17.35 -22.09 42.34
C VAL A 89 -17.92 -22.19 43.75
N ARG A 90 -19.24 -22.07 43.91
CA ARG A 90 -19.93 -22.22 45.20
C ARG A 90 -19.64 -23.56 45.86
N ARG A 91 -19.76 -24.65 45.09
CA ARG A 91 -19.46 -26.02 45.57
C ARG A 91 -18.01 -26.18 45.98
N LEU A 92 -17.08 -25.64 45.20
CA LEU A 92 -15.64 -25.77 45.44
C LEU A 92 -15.12 -24.86 46.57
N SER A 93 -15.72 -23.68 46.75
CA SER A 93 -15.30 -22.71 47.77
C SER A 93 -15.91 -22.94 49.14
N GLY A 94 -16.92 -23.83 49.24
CA GLY A 94 -17.67 -24.06 50.48
C GLY A 94 -18.50 -22.85 50.92
N ALA A 95 -18.98 -22.04 49.96
CA ALA A 95 -19.81 -20.88 50.27
C ALA A 95 -21.24 -21.32 50.61
N ASP A 96 -21.66 -21.08 51.86
CA ASP A 96 -23.02 -21.32 52.30
C ASP A 96 -23.94 -20.12 52.01
N ASP A 97 -25.25 -20.33 52.16
CA ASP A 97 -26.24 -19.28 51.89
C ASP A 97 -26.06 -18.06 52.81
N ALA A 98 -25.55 -18.25 54.02
CA ALA A 98 -25.28 -17.17 54.97
C ALA A 98 -24.14 -16.25 54.50
N TYR A 99 -23.04 -16.83 54.02
CA TYR A 99 -21.94 -16.07 53.42
C TYR A 99 -22.38 -15.31 52.18
N ILE A 100 -23.11 -15.97 51.27
CA ILE A 100 -23.61 -15.33 50.04
C ILE A 100 -24.53 -14.16 50.39
N ALA A 101 -25.47 -14.34 51.32
CA ALA A 101 -26.38 -13.28 51.74
C ALA A 101 -25.64 -12.06 52.31
N GLN A 102 -24.62 -12.28 53.15
CA GLN A 102 -23.81 -11.18 53.70
C GLN A 102 -22.98 -10.49 52.62
N ALA A 103 -22.29 -11.26 51.77
CA ALA A 103 -21.48 -10.70 50.69
C ALA A 103 -22.32 -9.90 49.69
N VAL A 104 -23.54 -10.36 49.39
CA VAL A 104 -24.52 -9.63 48.58
C VAL A 104 -24.92 -8.31 49.26
N ALA A 105 -25.22 -8.32 50.56
CA ALA A 105 -25.61 -7.11 51.28
C ALA A 105 -24.50 -6.04 51.24
N ASP A 106 -23.24 -6.44 51.42
CA ASP A 106 -22.09 -5.54 51.38
C ASP A 106 -21.89 -4.95 49.97
N GLN A 107 -21.98 -5.79 48.92
CA GLN A 107 -21.86 -5.32 47.54
C GLN A 107 -23.05 -4.46 47.10
N ARG A 108 -24.25 -4.71 47.61
CA ARG A 108 -25.46 -3.92 47.36
C ARG A 108 -25.34 -2.52 47.92
N ALA A 109 -24.81 -2.36 49.14
CA ALA A 109 -24.60 -1.05 49.73
C ALA A 109 -23.65 -0.17 48.89
N GLU A 110 -22.55 -0.75 48.39
CA GLU A 110 -21.61 -0.04 47.52
C GLU A 110 -22.17 0.22 46.11
N LEU A 111 -22.93 -0.72 45.54
CA LEU A 111 -23.60 -0.52 44.25
C LEU A 111 -24.59 0.65 44.32
N ASN A 112 -25.42 0.72 45.37
CA ASN A 112 -26.36 1.81 45.60
C ASN A 112 -25.66 3.17 45.79
N ARG A 113 -24.54 3.20 46.53
CA ARG A 113 -23.74 4.43 46.69
C ARG A 113 -23.24 4.95 45.34
N ARG A 114 -22.70 4.09 44.48
CA ARG A 114 -22.22 4.46 43.13
C ARG A 114 -23.36 4.84 42.19
N LYS A 115 -24.48 4.14 42.27
CA LYS A 115 -25.69 4.46 41.51
C LYS A 115 -26.16 5.88 41.80
N THR A 116 -26.33 6.24 43.07
CA THR A 116 -26.73 7.60 43.46
C THR A 116 -25.71 8.64 42.99
N ARG A 117 -24.41 8.34 43.07
CA ARG A 117 -23.36 9.30 42.68
C ARG A 117 -23.19 9.47 41.17
N TYR A 118 -23.23 8.39 40.38
CA TYR A 118 -22.96 8.45 38.94
C TYR A 118 -24.19 8.76 38.10
N LEU A 119 -25.35 8.23 38.49
CA LEU A 119 -26.56 8.33 37.68
C LEU A 119 -27.51 9.42 38.18
N GLY A 120 -27.51 9.76 39.47
CA GLY A 120 -28.43 10.76 40.02
C GLY A 120 -29.88 10.47 39.61
N ASP A 121 -30.56 11.48 39.05
CA ASP A 121 -31.94 11.38 38.51
C ASP A 121 -32.00 11.03 37.00
N ARG A 122 -30.89 10.56 36.39
CA ARG A 122 -30.81 10.27 34.94
C ARG A 122 -31.78 9.16 34.55
N ALA A 123 -32.62 9.45 33.54
CA ALA A 123 -33.50 8.45 32.93
C ALA A 123 -32.67 7.39 32.18
N ARG A 124 -32.98 6.11 32.44
CA ARG A 124 -32.21 4.99 31.90
C ARG A 124 -32.89 4.38 30.67
N PRO A 125 -32.15 4.16 29.57
CA PRO A 125 -32.70 3.50 28.38
C PRO A 125 -32.94 2.00 28.63
N ASP A 126 -34.09 1.51 28.17
CA ASP A 126 -34.43 0.08 28.20
C ASP A 126 -33.65 -0.69 27.09
N PRO A 127 -32.84 -1.72 27.46
CA PRO A 127 -32.08 -2.52 26.51
C PRO A 127 -32.92 -3.55 25.73
N THR A 128 -34.18 -3.78 26.10
CA THR A 128 -35.04 -4.81 25.49
C THR A 128 -35.16 -4.62 23.97
N GLY A 129 -34.81 -5.65 23.21
CA GLY A 129 -34.89 -5.65 21.73
C GLY A 129 -33.93 -4.69 21.02
N ARG A 130 -32.93 -4.12 21.71
CA ARG A 130 -31.87 -3.29 21.11
C ARG A 130 -30.58 -4.06 20.88
N THR A 131 -29.72 -3.55 19.99
CA THR A 131 -28.32 -3.98 19.92
C THR A 131 -27.55 -3.29 21.04
N VAL A 132 -26.99 -4.05 21.97
CA VAL A 132 -26.26 -3.51 23.11
C VAL A 132 -24.76 -3.68 22.90
N VAL A 133 -24.00 -2.61 23.05
CA VAL A 133 -22.53 -2.63 22.97
C VAL A 133 -21.96 -2.34 24.35
N VAL A 134 -21.27 -3.32 24.94
CA VAL A 134 -20.64 -3.24 26.26
C VAL A 134 -19.16 -2.89 26.10
N VAL A 135 -18.76 -1.75 26.64
CA VAL A 135 -17.44 -1.13 26.44
C VAL A 135 -16.68 -1.03 27.76
N ASP A 136 -15.37 -1.36 27.72
CA ASP A 136 -14.42 -1.11 28.82
C ASP A 136 -13.08 -0.57 28.27
N ASP A 137 -12.20 -0.04 29.12
CA ASP A 137 -10.86 0.44 28.72
C ASP A 137 -9.85 -0.69 28.46
N GLY A 138 -10.16 -1.86 28.96
CA GLY A 138 -9.49 -3.10 28.63
C GLY A 138 -9.89 -4.17 29.61
N LEU A 139 -9.61 -5.41 29.26
CA LEU A 139 -10.05 -6.56 30.03
C LEU A 139 -8.81 -7.30 30.53
N ALA A 140 -8.72 -7.55 31.83
CA ALA A 140 -7.58 -8.24 32.43
C ALA A 140 -7.88 -9.73 32.68
N THR A 141 -8.93 -10.01 33.45
CA THR A 141 -9.35 -11.37 33.82
C THR A 141 -10.76 -11.72 33.35
N GLY A 142 -11.48 -10.77 32.76
CA GLY A 142 -12.83 -10.97 32.21
C GLY A 142 -13.96 -11.19 33.21
N ALA A 143 -13.68 -11.43 34.50
CA ALA A 143 -14.69 -11.80 35.49
C ALA A 143 -15.83 -10.78 35.64
N THR A 144 -15.51 -9.48 35.70
CA THR A 144 -16.53 -8.41 35.80
C THR A 144 -17.35 -8.30 34.52
N MET A 145 -16.71 -8.43 33.35
CA MET A 145 -17.38 -8.42 32.05
C MET A 145 -18.32 -9.61 31.90
N LYS A 146 -17.86 -10.82 32.26
CA LYS A 146 -18.66 -12.05 32.25
C LYS A 146 -19.93 -11.90 33.10
N ALA A 147 -19.79 -11.36 34.30
CA ALA A 147 -20.90 -11.05 35.19
C ALA A 147 -21.89 -10.05 34.57
N ALA A 148 -21.38 -8.97 33.97
CA ALA A 148 -22.18 -7.98 33.24
C ALA A 148 -23.02 -8.63 32.14
N LEU A 149 -22.38 -9.46 31.30
CA LEU A 149 -23.04 -10.13 30.18
C LEU A 149 -24.14 -11.11 30.62
N ILE A 150 -23.89 -11.89 31.68
CA ILE A 150 -24.89 -12.82 32.21
C ILE A 150 -26.14 -12.08 32.71
N GLY A 151 -25.95 -10.95 33.42
CA GLY A 151 -27.08 -10.13 33.85
C GLY A 151 -27.81 -9.47 32.67
N LEU A 152 -27.05 -8.96 31.69
CA LEU A 152 -27.60 -8.28 30.52
C LEU A 152 -28.44 -9.21 29.63
N LYS A 153 -28.05 -10.48 29.47
CA LYS A 153 -28.84 -11.49 28.73
C LYS A 153 -30.28 -11.63 29.25
N ARG A 154 -30.50 -11.48 30.56
CA ARG A 154 -31.83 -11.57 31.17
C ARG A 154 -32.73 -10.36 30.85
N ALA A 155 -32.14 -9.23 30.47
CA ALA A 155 -32.84 -8.04 30.00
C ALA A 155 -33.29 -8.13 28.53
N LYS A 156 -33.07 -9.28 27.87
CA LYS A 156 -33.52 -9.60 26.51
C LYS A 156 -33.16 -8.55 25.44
N PRO A 157 -31.88 -8.11 25.34
CA PRO A 157 -31.44 -7.37 24.17
C PRO A 157 -31.57 -8.23 22.91
N ALA A 158 -31.66 -7.59 21.73
CA ALA A 158 -31.69 -8.30 20.45
C ALA A 158 -30.33 -8.91 20.11
N ARG A 159 -29.24 -8.24 20.53
CA ARG A 159 -27.85 -8.63 20.31
C ARG A 159 -26.95 -7.99 21.36
N ILE A 160 -25.91 -8.68 21.81
CA ILE A 160 -24.91 -8.21 22.77
C ILE A 160 -23.54 -8.26 22.11
N ILE A 161 -22.89 -7.10 21.99
CA ILE A 161 -21.55 -6.93 21.44
C ILE A 161 -20.63 -6.48 22.57
N VAL A 162 -19.49 -7.12 22.76
CA VAL A 162 -18.42 -6.64 23.64
C VAL A 162 -17.40 -5.89 22.80
N ALA A 163 -17.05 -4.67 23.20
CA ALA A 163 -16.10 -3.84 22.47
C ALA A 163 -14.97 -3.37 23.39
N LEU A 164 -13.74 -3.77 23.08
CA LEU A 164 -12.57 -3.63 23.95
C LEU A 164 -11.36 -3.08 23.18
N PRO A 165 -10.61 -2.12 23.73
CA PRO A 165 -9.32 -1.73 23.17
C PRO A 165 -8.25 -2.81 23.31
N VAL A 166 -8.21 -3.51 24.44
CA VAL A 166 -7.18 -4.52 24.72
C VAL A 166 -7.69 -5.59 25.68
N ALA A 167 -7.31 -6.85 25.44
CA ALA A 167 -7.59 -7.97 26.33
C ALA A 167 -6.62 -9.14 26.11
N PRO A 168 -6.29 -9.96 27.13
CA PRO A 168 -5.64 -11.23 26.90
C PRO A 168 -6.61 -12.19 26.20
N LYS A 169 -6.09 -12.98 25.24
CA LYS A 169 -6.90 -13.96 24.50
C LYS A 169 -7.69 -14.89 25.42
N SER A 170 -7.05 -15.41 26.47
CA SER A 170 -7.70 -16.29 27.45
C SER A 170 -8.94 -15.69 28.10
N ALA A 171 -8.94 -14.37 28.34
CA ALA A 171 -10.08 -13.71 28.97
C ALA A 171 -11.17 -13.30 27.96
N LEU A 172 -10.85 -13.25 26.66
CA LEU A 172 -11.85 -13.18 25.59
C LEU A 172 -12.55 -14.53 25.40
N ASP A 173 -11.79 -15.63 25.43
CA ASP A 173 -12.33 -17.00 25.36
C ASP A 173 -13.33 -17.24 26.50
N ASP A 174 -13.00 -16.79 27.72
CA ASP A 174 -13.85 -16.93 28.92
C ASP A 174 -15.22 -16.24 28.82
N ILE A 175 -15.35 -15.22 27.97
CA ILE A 175 -16.59 -14.46 27.76
C ILE A 175 -17.23 -14.72 26.39
N TYR A 176 -16.61 -15.53 25.53
CA TYR A 176 -17.06 -15.79 24.17
C TYR A 176 -18.50 -16.27 24.11
N ASP A 177 -18.86 -17.26 24.93
CA ASP A 177 -20.23 -17.79 25.01
C ASP A 177 -21.26 -16.81 25.61
N GLN A 178 -20.80 -15.67 26.15
CA GLN A 178 -21.62 -14.69 26.84
C GLN A 178 -21.96 -13.45 26.00
N ALA A 179 -21.39 -13.31 24.81
CA ALA A 179 -21.73 -12.25 23.85
C ALA A 179 -22.05 -12.85 22.48
N ASP A 180 -22.82 -12.12 21.67
CA ASP A 180 -23.07 -12.52 20.27
C ASP A 180 -21.85 -12.18 19.39
N ASP A 181 -21.14 -11.09 19.73
CA ASP A 181 -19.89 -10.70 19.07
C ASP A 181 -18.91 -10.05 20.05
N ILE A 182 -17.61 -10.17 19.74
CA ILE A 182 -16.53 -9.52 20.47
C ILE A 182 -15.64 -8.78 19.47
N VAL A 183 -15.51 -7.47 19.67
CA VAL A 183 -14.62 -6.58 18.93
C VAL A 183 -13.49 -6.16 19.87
N CYS A 184 -12.28 -6.66 19.62
CA CYS A 184 -11.09 -6.30 20.40
C CYS A 184 -10.01 -5.73 19.49
N VAL A 185 -9.54 -4.50 19.73
CA VAL A 185 -8.49 -3.86 18.91
C VAL A 185 -7.16 -4.60 19.06
N TYR A 186 -6.75 -4.90 20.30
CA TYR A 186 -5.52 -5.63 20.60
C TYR A 186 -5.77 -6.88 21.47
N PRO A 187 -6.06 -8.05 20.85
CA PRO A 187 -6.07 -9.32 21.55
C PRO A 187 -4.63 -9.83 21.77
N VAL A 188 -4.13 -9.84 23.01
CA VAL A 188 -2.72 -10.11 23.32
C VAL A 188 -2.50 -11.45 24.04
N THR A 189 -1.33 -12.06 23.86
CA THR A 189 -0.91 -13.29 24.57
C THR A 189 -0.05 -12.99 25.80
N ALA A 190 0.79 -11.95 25.73
CA ALA A 190 1.61 -11.49 26.85
C ALA A 190 0.98 -10.26 27.53
N PHE A 191 0.09 -10.48 28.50
CA PHE A 191 -0.64 -9.42 29.18
C PHE A 191 -0.07 -9.12 30.57
N ARG A 192 0.31 -7.87 30.82
CA ARG A 192 0.83 -7.41 32.13
C ARG A 192 -0.15 -6.51 32.89
N GLY A 193 -1.21 -6.03 32.24
CA GLY A 193 -2.19 -5.10 32.79
C GLY A 193 -2.66 -4.08 31.76
N VAL A 194 -3.91 -3.63 31.87
CA VAL A 194 -4.55 -2.72 30.91
C VAL A 194 -3.76 -1.43 30.72
N GLY A 195 -3.31 -0.80 31.82
CA GLY A 195 -2.56 0.46 31.75
C GLY A 195 -1.21 0.38 31.05
N GLY A 196 -0.69 -0.82 30.77
CA GLY A 196 0.53 -1.00 29.99
C GLY A 196 0.38 -0.69 28.49
N PHE A 197 -0.85 -0.48 28.02
CA PHE A 197 -1.24 -0.19 26.64
C PHE A 197 -1.69 1.26 26.44
N TYR A 198 -1.48 2.12 27.43
CA TYR A 198 -1.91 3.51 27.42
C TYR A 198 -0.77 4.40 27.88
N ARG A 199 -0.46 5.45 27.09
CA ARG A 199 0.55 6.44 27.46
C ARG A 199 0.06 7.31 28.62
N ASP A 200 -1.19 7.73 28.58
CA ASP A 200 -1.92 8.31 29.71
C ASP A 200 -2.99 7.32 30.21
N PHE A 201 -2.73 6.74 31.39
CA PHE A 201 -3.66 5.88 32.11
C PHE A 201 -3.93 6.39 33.53
N HIS A 202 -4.14 7.70 33.69
CA HIS A 202 -4.50 8.25 35.00
C HIS A 202 -5.79 7.62 35.56
N GLN A 203 -5.89 7.59 36.89
CA GLN A 203 -7.08 7.08 37.58
C GLN A 203 -8.19 8.13 37.52
N LEU A 204 -9.33 7.75 36.94
CA LEU A 204 -10.50 8.61 36.86
C LEU A 204 -11.15 8.76 38.24
N SER A 205 -11.41 10.00 38.63
CA SER A 205 -12.27 10.34 39.75
C SER A 205 -13.74 10.10 39.41
N ASP A 206 -14.57 10.04 40.45
CA ASP A 206 -16.01 9.93 40.30
C ASP A 206 -16.60 11.16 39.58
N ASP A 207 -16.03 12.35 39.82
CA ASP A 207 -16.52 13.60 39.26
C ASP A 207 -16.14 13.75 37.78
N GLU A 208 -14.95 13.27 37.37
CA GLU A 208 -14.57 13.16 35.95
C GLU A 208 -15.46 12.15 35.21
N THR A 209 -15.78 11.03 35.85
CA THR A 209 -16.68 10.02 35.28
C THR A 209 -18.07 10.61 35.03
N VAL A 210 -18.61 11.37 35.99
CA VAL A 210 -19.89 12.08 35.85
C VAL A 210 -19.81 13.17 34.78
N GLY A 211 -18.71 13.94 34.74
CA GLY A 211 -18.47 14.96 33.72
C GLY A 211 -18.47 14.38 32.29
N LEU A 212 -17.77 13.27 32.09
CA LEU A 212 -17.76 12.54 30.82
C LEU A 212 -19.13 11.97 30.46
N LEU A 213 -19.84 11.39 31.42
CA LEU A 213 -21.20 10.87 31.20
C LEU A 213 -22.19 11.97 30.81
N ASN A 214 -22.04 13.17 31.36
CA ASN A 214 -22.87 14.34 31.06
C ASN A 214 -22.48 15.02 29.74
N SER A 215 -21.27 14.78 29.22
CA SER A 215 -20.85 15.25 27.90
C SER A 215 -21.59 14.55 26.74
N VAL A 216 -22.31 13.46 27.04
CA VAL A 216 -23.13 12.68 26.10
C VAL A 216 -24.58 12.62 26.61
N THR A 217 -25.38 13.55 26.12
CA THR A 217 -26.85 13.53 26.13
C THR A 217 -27.39 12.99 24.79
N PRO A 218 -28.62 12.45 24.75
CA PRO A 218 -29.27 12.04 23.49
C PRO A 218 -29.29 13.15 22.43
N GLU A 219 -29.19 14.41 22.86
CA GLU A 219 -29.15 15.61 22.01
C GLU A 219 -27.73 16.01 21.57
N THR A 220 -26.68 15.66 22.32
CA THR A 220 -25.27 15.94 21.95
C THR A 220 -24.67 14.91 21.00
N ALA A 221 -25.24 13.70 20.90
CA ALA A 221 -24.87 12.73 19.85
C ALA A 221 -25.35 13.16 18.43
N GLN A 222 -26.15 14.24 18.32
CA GLN A 222 -26.64 14.80 17.05
C GLN A 222 -26.01 16.15 16.65
N LYS A 223 -25.08 16.71 17.44
CA LYS A 223 -24.26 17.91 17.15
C LYS A 223 -22.81 17.60 17.57
N GLU A 224 -21.80 17.43 16.74
CA GLU A 224 -21.41 18.18 15.54
C GLU A 224 -20.54 17.33 14.58
N GLN A 225 -21.05 16.99 13.40
CA GLN A 225 -20.32 17.26 12.16
C GLN A 225 -21.12 18.36 11.49
N LYS A 226 -20.81 19.61 11.84
CA LYS A 226 -21.32 20.74 11.06
C LYS A 226 -20.64 20.68 9.70
N SER A 227 -21.36 21.09 8.66
CA SER A 227 -20.70 21.41 7.41
C SER A 227 -19.58 22.40 7.70
N TYR A 228 -18.37 22.12 7.23
CA TYR A 228 -17.22 22.99 7.40
C TYR A 228 -16.63 23.38 6.04
N LYS A 229 -16.00 24.55 6.03
CA LYS A 229 -15.23 25.07 4.90
C LYS A 229 -13.80 25.32 5.37
N ARG A 230 -12.81 24.91 4.59
CA ARG A 230 -11.38 25.09 4.90
C ARG A 230 -10.63 25.51 3.65
N GLN A 231 -9.73 26.47 3.80
CA GLN A 231 -8.71 26.76 2.79
C GLN A 231 -7.53 25.81 2.97
N ILE A 232 -7.07 25.23 1.88
CA ILE A 232 -6.03 24.21 1.85
C ILE A 232 -4.96 24.58 0.84
N THR A 233 -3.80 23.93 0.98
CA THR A 233 -2.64 24.09 0.12
C THR A 233 -2.22 22.69 -0.31
N ILE A 234 -2.29 22.41 -1.61
CA ILE A 234 -2.00 21.09 -2.18
C ILE A 234 -0.50 21.02 -2.51
N PRO A 235 0.26 20.11 -1.88
CA PRO A 235 1.67 19.88 -2.20
C PRO A 235 1.82 19.16 -3.56
N PRO A 236 3.01 19.21 -4.20
CA PRO A 236 4.24 19.87 -3.73
C PRO A 236 4.33 21.36 -4.08
N MET A 237 3.57 21.84 -5.07
CA MET A 237 3.67 23.22 -5.58
C MET A 237 2.93 24.26 -4.74
N GLY A 238 2.15 23.82 -3.75
CA GLY A 238 1.43 24.72 -2.86
C GLY A 238 0.19 25.34 -3.52
N LEU A 239 -0.55 24.58 -4.32
CA LEU A 239 -1.74 25.07 -5.02
C LEU A 239 -2.85 25.40 -4.02
N ALA A 240 -3.44 26.60 -4.14
CA ALA A 240 -4.50 27.02 -3.23
C ALA A 240 -5.82 26.32 -3.54
N GLY A 241 -6.52 25.84 -2.52
CA GLY A 241 -7.84 25.23 -2.65
C GLY A 241 -8.83 25.65 -1.56
N ASP A 242 -10.11 25.57 -1.89
CA ASP A 242 -11.25 25.79 -1.01
C ASP A 242 -12.06 24.48 -0.93
N LEU A 243 -11.95 23.80 0.21
CA LEU A 243 -12.65 22.56 0.51
C LEU A 243 -13.95 22.87 1.27
N THR A 244 -15.08 22.33 0.81
CA THR A 244 -16.34 22.32 1.56
C THR A 244 -16.82 20.90 1.77
N VAL A 245 -17.09 20.54 3.02
CA VAL A 245 -17.58 19.20 3.40
C VAL A 245 -18.94 19.34 4.08
N PRO A 246 -20.01 18.75 3.52
CA PRO A 246 -21.33 18.71 4.16
C PRO A 246 -21.34 17.71 5.34
N LYS A 247 -22.41 17.72 6.14
CA LYS A 247 -22.52 16.90 7.37
C LYS A 247 -22.29 15.39 7.14
N ASN A 248 -22.79 14.86 6.02
CA ASN A 248 -22.66 13.45 5.63
C ASN A 248 -22.30 13.39 4.13
N PRO A 249 -21.03 13.54 3.75
CA PRO A 249 -20.65 13.57 2.35
C PRO A 249 -20.86 12.18 1.72
N GLN A 250 -21.62 12.14 0.62
CA GLN A 250 -21.87 10.90 -0.14
C GLN A 250 -20.71 10.57 -1.09
N GLY A 251 -19.98 11.60 -1.49
CA GLY A 251 -18.80 11.56 -2.35
C GLY A 251 -18.15 12.94 -2.37
N ILE A 252 -16.99 13.05 -3.02
CA ILE A 252 -16.28 14.31 -3.21
C ILE A 252 -16.17 14.64 -4.69
N VAL A 253 -16.44 15.90 -5.05
CA VAL A 253 -16.31 16.42 -6.42
C VAL A 253 -15.15 17.40 -6.50
N LEU A 254 -14.13 17.04 -7.28
CA LEU A 254 -12.96 17.87 -7.56
C LEU A 254 -13.20 18.71 -8.83
N PHE A 255 -13.01 20.02 -8.73
CA PHE A 255 -13.24 20.94 -9.83
C PHE A 255 -11.96 21.24 -10.62
N ALA A 256 -11.97 20.95 -11.92
CA ALA A 256 -10.98 21.41 -12.88
C ALA A 256 -11.55 22.62 -13.65
N HIS A 257 -11.11 23.82 -13.31
CA HIS A 257 -11.61 25.05 -13.92
C HIS A 257 -11.00 25.31 -15.31
N GLY A 258 -11.69 26.12 -16.12
CA GLY A 258 -11.25 26.49 -17.47
C GLY A 258 -10.15 27.55 -17.51
N SER A 259 -9.65 27.81 -18.73
CA SER A 259 -8.61 28.80 -19.00
C SER A 259 -9.03 30.20 -18.56
N GLY A 260 -8.20 30.86 -17.72
CA GLY A 260 -8.47 32.20 -17.20
C GLY A 260 -9.49 32.25 -16.05
N SER A 261 -9.89 31.08 -15.52
CA SER A 261 -10.70 30.93 -14.32
C SER A 261 -9.80 30.50 -13.14
N SER A 262 -10.32 30.65 -11.93
CA SER A 262 -9.67 30.18 -10.70
C SER A 262 -10.69 29.48 -9.80
N ARG A 263 -10.25 29.00 -8.63
CA ARG A 263 -11.15 28.51 -7.56
C ARG A 263 -12.19 29.55 -7.11
N LEU A 264 -11.94 30.83 -7.37
CA LEU A 264 -12.83 31.97 -7.04
C LEU A 264 -13.89 32.26 -8.11
N SER A 265 -14.01 31.42 -9.14
CA SER A 265 -14.96 31.59 -10.23
C SER A 265 -16.41 31.56 -9.74
N PRO A 266 -17.20 32.65 -9.89
CA PRO A 266 -18.57 32.71 -9.37
C PRO A 266 -19.46 31.57 -9.87
N ARG A 267 -19.26 31.13 -11.12
CA ARG A 267 -19.98 30.01 -11.71
C ARG A 267 -19.64 28.67 -11.05
N ASN A 268 -18.36 28.37 -10.84
CA ASN A 268 -17.96 27.09 -10.25
C ASN A 268 -18.25 27.07 -8.75
N THR A 269 -18.12 28.20 -8.06
CA THR A 269 -18.56 28.34 -6.67
C THR A 269 -20.07 28.10 -6.56
N TYR A 270 -20.88 28.65 -7.47
CA TYR A 270 -22.33 28.40 -7.49
C TYR A 270 -22.67 26.92 -7.73
N VAL A 271 -22.00 26.26 -8.68
CA VAL A 271 -22.15 24.81 -8.92
C VAL A 271 -21.78 24.02 -7.67
N ALA A 272 -20.64 24.34 -7.04
CA ALA A 272 -20.16 23.68 -5.83
C ALA A 272 -21.14 23.84 -4.67
N GLU A 273 -21.69 25.03 -4.46
CA GLU A 273 -22.70 25.29 -3.41
C GLU A 273 -23.96 24.45 -3.61
N LYS A 274 -24.43 24.29 -4.85
CA LYS A 274 -25.56 23.41 -5.17
C LYS A 274 -25.24 21.94 -4.94
N LEU A 275 -24.05 21.48 -5.33
CA LEU A 275 -23.60 20.10 -5.04
C LEU A 275 -23.44 19.86 -3.53
N ASN A 276 -22.95 20.85 -2.77
CA ASN A 276 -22.90 20.79 -1.31
C ASN A 276 -24.30 20.69 -0.70
N ALA A 277 -25.28 21.45 -1.23
CA ALA A 277 -26.67 21.37 -0.80
C ALA A 277 -27.29 19.98 -1.07
N GLN A 278 -26.77 19.24 -2.05
CA GLN A 278 -27.14 17.85 -2.34
C GLN A 278 -26.31 16.80 -1.57
N GLY A 279 -25.37 17.23 -0.73
CA GLY A 279 -24.60 16.34 0.14
C GLY A 279 -23.30 15.80 -0.45
N PHE A 280 -22.75 16.45 -1.49
CA PHE A 280 -21.39 16.18 -1.97
C PHE A 280 -20.37 17.11 -1.30
N ALA A 281 -19.23 16.57 -0.89
CA ALA A 281 -18.06 17.38 -0.62
C ALA A 281 -17.55 17.96 -1.95
N THR A 282 -16.94 19.15 -1.90
CA THR A 282 -16.39 19.79 -3.10
C THR A 282 -15.03 20.39 -2.81
N LEU A 283 -14.07 20.17 -3.71
CA LEU A 283 -12.76 20.81 -3.69
C LEU A 283 -12.60 21.67 -4.95
N LEU A 284 -12.49 22.98 -4.75
CA LEU A 284 -12.16 23.95 -5.78
C LEU A 284 -10.71 24.35 -5.56
N PHE A 285 -9.84 24.18 -6.54
CA PHE A 285 -8.43 24.53 -6.39
C PHE A 285 -7.90 25.19 -7.66
N ASP A 286 -6.82 25.95 -7.51
CA ASP A 286 -6.13 26.57 -8.64
C ASP A 286 -5.23 25.54 -9.33
N LEU A 287 -5.45 25.31 -10.62
CA LEU A 287 -4.65 24.37 -11.43
C LEU A 287 -3.23 24.87 -11.71
N LEU A 288 -2.95 26.15 -11.48
CA LEU A 288 -1.65 26.77 -11.72
C LEU A 288 -1.27 27.64 -10.52
N THR A 289 0.03 27.74 -10.24
CA THR A 289 0.52 28.74 -9.27
C THR A 289 0.33 30.17 -9.82
N PRO A 290 0.38 31.22 -8.98
CA PRO A 290 0.33 32.60 -9.44
C PRO A 290 1.36 32.92 -10.52
N GLU A 291 2.58 32.38 -10.40
CA GLU A 291 3.69 32.57 -11.34
C GLU A 291 3.43 31.84 -12.67
N GLU A 292 2.93 30.61 -12.61
CA GLU A 292 2.54 29.85 -13.81
C GLU A 292 1.39 30.52 -14.56
N GLY A 293 0.48 31.18 -13.83
CA GLY A 293 -0.67 31.90 -14.38
C GLY A 293 -0.33 33.18 -15.17
N GLU A 294 0.89 33.70 -15.02
CA GLU A 294 1.36 34.84 -15.84
C GLU A 294 1.54 34.46 -17.31
N ASP A 295 1.89 33.20 -17.58
CA ASP A 295 1.99 32.66 -18.93
C ASP A 295 0.65 32.08 -19.41
N ARG A 296 -0.03 32.84 -20.27
CA ARG A 296 -1.31 32.44 -20.90
C ARG A 296 -1.23 31.16 -21.73
N ARG A 297 -0.06 30.58 -21.99
CA ARG A 297 0.04 29.27 -22.65
C ARG A 297 -0.31 28.12 -21.70
N ASN A 298 0.03 28.25 -20.42
CA ASN A 298 -0.14 27.19 -19.42
C ASN A 298 -1.62 26.85 -19.19
N VAL A 299 -2.52 27.84 -19.34
CA VAL A 299 -3.97 27.61 -19.23
C VAL A 299 -4.56 26.77 -20.38
N PHE A 300 -3.79 26.49 -21.43
CA PHE A 300 -4.16 25.62 -22.55
C PHE A 300 -3.30 24.33 -22.60
N ASP A 301 -2.36 24.16 -21.67
CA ASP A 301 -1.51 22.97 -21.58
C ASP A 301 -2.26 21.84 -20.87
N ILE A 302 -3.00 21.04 -21.63
CA ILE A 302 -3.87 20.00 -21.06
C ILE A 302 -3.10 18.96 -20.23
N PRO A 303 -1.93 18.44 -20.65
CA PRO A 303 -1.11 17.57 -19.81
C PRO A 303 -0.77 18.18 -18.46
N LEU A 304 -0.24 19.42 -18.44
CA LEU A 304 0.08 20.11 -17.19
C LEU A 304 -1.13 20.23 -16.27
N LEU A 305 -2.28 20.63 -16.81
CA LEU A 305 -3.51 20.78 -16.03
C LEU A 305 -4.03 19.42 -15.53
N ALA A 306 -3.83 18.33 -16.27
CA ALA A 306 -4.23 16.99 -15.86
C ALA A 306 -3.37 16.49 -14.70
N ASP A 307 -2.05 16.69 -14.75
CA ASP A 307 -1.13 16.35 -13.64
C ASP A 307 -1.56 17.02 -12.33
N ARG A 308 -2.00 18.27 -12.41
CA ARG A 308 -2.50 19.05 -11.26
C ARG A 308 -3.78 18.46 -10.65
N VAL A 309 -4.66 17.91 -11.48
CA VAL A 309 -5.86 17.18 -11.03
C VAL A 309 -5.49 15.84 -10.39
N VAL A 310 -4.44 15.17 -10.90
CA VAL A 310 -3.88 13.95 -10.30
C VAL A 310 -3.28 14.25 -8.92
N GLU A 311 -2.47 15.30 -8.78
CA GLU A 311 -1.90 15.77 -7.50
C GLU A 311 -2.99 16.04 -6.47
N ALA A 312 -4.04 16.79 -6.85
CA ALA A 312 -5.16 17.08 -5.97
C ALA A 312 -5.94 15.81 -5.55
N THR A 313 -6.02 14.81 -6.43
CA THR A 313 -6.63 13.51 -6.12
C THR A 313 -5.82 12.71 -5.10
N ILE A 314 -4.49 12.74 -5.19
CA ILE A 314 -3.58 12.12 -4.22
C ILE A 314 -3.75 12.80 -2.85
N TRP A 315 -3.79 14.14 -2.83
CA TRP A 315 -4.01 14.89 -1.60
C TRP A 315 -5.35 14.55 -0.93
N ILE A 316 -6.46 14.46 -1.69
CA ILE A 316 -7.76 14.01 -1.16
C ILE A 316 -7.64 12.65 -0.45
N THR A 317 -6.82 11.74 -1.00
CA THR A 317 -6.62 10.40 -0.45
C THR A 317 -5.78 10.41 0.84
N SER A 318 -5.05 11.49 1.11
CA SER A 318 -4.28 11.66 2.35
C SER A 318 -5.08 12.29 3.50
N GLU A 319 -6.29 12.80 3.25
CA GLU A 319 -7.11 13.47 4.24
C GLU A 319 -8.08 12.48 4.92
N PRO A 320 -8.00 12.26 6.25
CA PRO A 320 -8.77 11.22 6.95
C PRO A 320 -10.30 11.33 6.82
N ASP A 321 -10.83 12.53 6.60
CA ASP A 321 -12.27 12.78 6.45
C ASP A 321 -12.77 12.56 5.00
N LEU A 322 -11.85 12.37 4.05
CA LEU A 322 -12.13 12.30 2.61
C LEU A 322 -11.62 11.02 1.93
N GLU A 323 -10.70 10.28 2.55
CA GLU A 323 -9.97 9.15 1.95
C GLU A 323 -10.90 8.11 1.29
N ASP A 324 -12.00 7.77 1.96
CA ASP A 324 -12.95 6.74 1.55
C ASP A 324 -14.09 7.26 0.66
N LEU A 325 -14.11 8.55 0.34
CA LEU A 325 -15.18 9.12 -0.47
C LEU A 325 -14.99 8.76 -1.96
N PRO A 326 -16.05 8.28 -2.63
CA PRO A 326 -16.06 8.17 -4.08
C PRO A 326 -15.75 9.53 -4.72
N LEU A 327 -14.78 9.55 -5.64
CA LEU A 327 -14.29 10.77 -6.26
C LEU A 327 -14.98 11.01 -7.61
N GLY A 328 -15.58 12.18 -7.77
CA GLY A 328 -16.05 12.70 -9.06
C GLY A 328 -15.15 13.84 -9.55
N LEU A 329 -14.97 13.96 -10.86
CA LEU A 329 -14.32 15.11 -11.48
C LEU A 329 -15.36 15.98 -12.19
N PHE A 330 -15.32 17.28 -11.94
CA PHE A 330 -16.12 18.27 -12.64
C PHE A 330 -15.20 19.22 -13.42
N GLY A 331 -15.19 19.09 -14.74
CA GLY A 331 -14.38 19.92 -15.63
C GLY A 331 -15.20 20.97 -16.37
N ALA A 332 -14.70 22.20 -16.42
CA ALA A 332 -15.32 23.30 -17.15
C ALA A 332 -14.39 23.83 -18.25
N SER A 333 -14.93 24.06 -19.47
CA SER A 333 -14.14 24.55 -20.61
C SER A 333 -12.88 23.70 -20.86
N THR A 334 -11.66 24.27 -20.88
CA THR A 334 -10.41 23.50 -21.02
C THR A 334 -10.14 22.54 -19.86
N GLY A 335 -10.62 22.85 -18.65
CA GLY A 335 -10.54 21.96 -17.49
C GLY A 335 -11.30 20.64 -17.67
N ALA A 336 -12.26 20.58 -18.61
CA ALA A 336 -12.88 19.32 -19.00
C ALA A 336 -11.92 18.35 -19.69
N ALA A 337 -11.03 18.87 -20.54
CA ALA A 337 -10.00 18.04 -21.17
C ALA A 337 -9.02 17.51 -20.11
N ALA A 338 -8.58 18.39 -19.19
CA ALA A 338 -7.71 18.01 -18.08
C ALA A 338 -8.34 16.94 -17.17
N ALA A 339 -9.62 17.10 -16.81
CA ALA A 339 -10.36 16.11 -16.03
C ALA A 339 -10.47 14.75 -16.75
N LEU A 340 -10.64 14.74 -18.08
CA LEU A 340 -10.72 13.50 -18.86
C LEU A 340 -9.37 12.82 -19.00
N VAL A 341 -8.29 13.57 -19.19
CA VAL A 341 -6.91 13.02 -19.17
C VAL A 341 -6.59 12.44 -17.79
N ALA A 342 -6.85 13.20 -16.72
CA ALA A 342 -6.65 12.71 -15.36
C ALA A 342 -7.50 11.48 -15.04
N ALA A 343 -8.76 11.41 -15.52
CA ALA A 343 -9.60 10.22 -15.35
C ALA A 343 -9.09 9.00 -16.13
N ALA A 344 -8.44 9.19 -17.28
CA ALA A 344 -7.79 8.12 -18.03
C ALA A 344 -6.53 7.57 -17.31
N GLU A 345 -5.84 8.42 -16.56
CA GLU A 345 -4.63 8.07 -15.80
C GLU A 345 -4.96 7.43 -14.43
N LEU A 346 -5.93 7.99 -13.70
CA LEU A 346 -6.34 7.58 -12.36
C LEU A 346 -7.25 6.33 -12.33
N ARG A 347 -7.18 5.48 -13.35
CA ARG A 347 -8.12 4.38 -13.65
C ARG A 347 -8.74 3.73 -12.40
N GLY A 348 -10.07 3.78 -12.30
CA GLY A 348 -10.82 3.14 -11.20
C GLY A 348 -10.91 3.94 -9.90
N ARG A 349 -10.06 4.96 -9.66
CA ARG A 349 -10.21 5.88 -8.51
C ARG A 349 -11.32 6.91 -8.75
N VAL A 350 -11.44 7.40 -9.98
CA VAL A 350 -12.48 8.34 -10.39
C VAL A 350 -13.75 7.57 -10.69
N ALA A 351 -14.79 7.80 -9.90
CA ALA A 351 -16.08 7.12 -10.00
C ALA A 351 -17.03 7.79 -11.02
N ALA A 352 -16.84 9.07 -11.34
CA ALA A 352 -17.62 9.77 -12.36
C ALA A 352 -16.91 11.02 -12.89
N VAL A 353 -17.19 11.40 -14.14
CA VAL A 353 -16.71 12.65 -14.74
C VAL A 353 -17.89 13.44 -15.31
N VAL A 354 -17.91 14.75 -15.10
CA VAL A 354 -18.82 15.70 -15.76
C VAL A 354 -18.01 16.78 -16.46
N SER A 355 -18.29 17.01 -17.75
CA SER A 355 -17.73 18.07 -18.58
C SER A 355 -18.83 19.09 -18.90
N ARG A 356 -18.69 20.35 -18.47
CA ARG A 356 -19.65 21.44 -18.75
C ARG A 356 -19.08 22.48 -19.70
N GLY A 357 -19.70 22.63 -20.88
CA GLY A 357 -19.23 23.54 -21.94
C GLY A 357 -17.77 23.25 -22.31
N GLY A 358 -17.38 21.99 -22.17
CA GLY A 358 -15.99 21.57 -22.19
C GLY A 358 -15.44 21.42 -23.60
N ARG A 359 -14.11 21.36 -23.69
CA ARG A 359 -13.36 21.03 -24.91
C ARG A 359 -12.74 19.62 -24.81
N PRO A 360 -13.56 18.55 -24.66
CA PRO A 360 -13.04 17.18 -24.54
C PRO A 360 -12.29 16.71 -25.80
N ASP A 361 -12.49 17.41 -26.91
CA ASP A 361 -11.72 17.23 -28.14
C ASP A 361 -10.22 17.41 -27.95
N LEU A 362 -9.79 18.24 -26.99
CA LEU A 362 -8.38 18.42 -26.67
C LEU A 362 -7.76 17.20 -25.97
N ALA A 363 -8.59 16.25 -25.50
CA ALA A 363 -8.16 15.02 -24.83
C ALA A 363 -8.32 13.78 -25.73
N MET A 364 -8.42 13.94 -27.06
CA MET A 364 -8.87 12.87 -27.95
C MET A 364 -8.04 11.58 -27.92
N ALA A 365 -6.73 11.70 -27.72
CA ALA A 365 -5.85 10.54 -27.59
C ALA A 365 -6.11 9.71 -26.33
N PHE A 366 -6.74 10.29 -25.30
CA PHE A 366 -6.93 9.69 -23.98
C PHE A 366 -8.36 9.17 -23.77
N LEU A 367 -9.35 9.69 -24.51
CA LEU A 367 -10.76 9.32 -24.35
C LEU A 367 -11.03 7.80 -24.43
N PRO A 368 -10.36 7.00 -25.29
CA PRO A 368 -10.56 5.55 -25.31
C PRO A 368 -10.17 4.84 -24.02
N GLN A 369 -9.33 5.47 -23.18
CA GLN A 369 -8.80 4.93 -21.93
C GLN A 369 -9.61 5.34 -20.69
N VAL A 370 -10.53 6.31 -20.83
CA VAL A 370 -11.40 6.75 -19.74
C VAL A 370 -12.40 5.63 -19.42
N SER A 371 -12.30 5.05 -18.22
CA SER A 371 -13.21 4.00 -17.73
C SER A 371 -14.36 4.53 -16.87
N SER A 372 -14.21 5.75 -16.33
CA SER A 372 -15.19 6.40 -15.47
C SER A 372 -16.44 6.85 -16.25
N PRO A 373 -17.66 6.59 -15.74
CA PRO A 373 -18.89 7.11 -16.32
C PRO A 373 -18.81 8.62 -16.57
N THR A 374 -18.97 9.04 -17.83
CA THR A 374 -18.75 10.43 -18.28
C THR A 374 -20.01 11.09 -18.84
N LEU A 375 -20.37 12.25 -18.30
CA LEU A 375 -21.43 13.12 -18.81
C LEU A 375 -20.83 14.36 -19.47
N LEU A 376 -21.20 14.61 -20.73
CA LEU A 376 -20.88 15.84 -21.46
C LEU A 376 -22.13 16.73 -21.48
N ILE A 377 -22.02 17.98 -21.02
CA ILE A 377 -23.11 18.97 -20.99
C ILE A 377 -22.70 20.15 -21.87
N VAL A 378 -23.52 20.48 -22.86
CA VAL A 378 -23.25 21.58 -23.82
C VAL A 378 -24.46 22.49 -23.96
N GLY A 379 -24.23 23.77 -24.24
CA GLY A 379 -25.30 24.73 -24.50
C GLY A 379 -25.88 24.56 -25.91
N GLY A 380 -27.19 24.66 -26.04
CA GLY A 380 -27.92 24.48 -27.30
C GLY A 380 -27.55 25.46 -28.41
N ASP A 381 -27.08 26.65 -28.03
CA ASP A 381 -26.69 27.72 -28.95
C ASP A 381 -25.17 27.69 -29.25
N ASP A 382 -24.42 26.77 -28.62
CA ASP A 382 -22.99 26.57 -28.84
C ASP A 382 -22.72 25.45 -29.86
N HIS A 383 -23.12 25.70 -31.11
CA HIS A 383 -23.13 24.70 -32.19
C HIS A 383 -21.74 24.09 -32.49
N ASP A 384 -20.67 24.86 -32.34
CA ASP A 384 -19.31 24.38 -32.56
C ASP A 384 -18.89 23.39 -31.46
N VAL A 385 -19.14 23.73 -30.19
CA VAL A 385 -18.80 22.85 -29.04
C VAL A 385 -19.70 21.62 -29.00
N ILE A 386 -20.96 21.71 -29.45
CA ILE A 386 -21.83 20.53 -29.65
C ILE A 386 -21.15 19.53 -30.59
N THR A 387 -20.65 19.99 -31.74
CA THR A 387 -19.98 19.11 -32.72
C THR A 387 -18.74 18.44 -32.13
N LEU A 388 -17.92 19.19 -31.40
CA LEU A 388 -16.71 18.67 -30.75
C LEU A 388 -17.04 17.66 -29.64
N ASN A 389 -18.09 17.89 -28.85
CA ASN A 389 -18.53 16.96 -27.81
C ASN A 389 -19.16 15.69 -28.41
N GLN A 390 -19.82 15.77 -29.58
CA GLN A 390 -20.28 14.58 -30.30
C GLN A 390 -19.12 13.70 -30.78
N GLN A 391 -18.03 14.31 -31.27
CA GLN A 391 -16.82 13.60 -31.64
C GLN A 391 -16.16 12.93 -30.43
N ALA A 392 -16.04 13.64 -29.31
CA ALA A 392 -15.53 13.10 -28.06
C ALA A 392 -16.39 11.96 -27.51
N LEU A 393 -17.72 12.11 -27.57
CA LEU A 393 -18.65 11.06 -27.18
C LEU A 393 -18.44 9.79 -28.02
N ALA A 394 -18.14 9.91 -29.30
CA ALA A 394 -17.85 8.75 -30.14
C ALA A 394 -16.57 8.01 -29.70
N ALA A 395 -15.53 8.74 -29.28
CA ALA A 395 -14.24 8.17 -28.87
C ALA A 395 -14.22 7.56 -27.45
N LEU A 396 -15.10 7.99 -26.55
CA LEU A 396 -15.23 7.40 -25.21
C LEU A 396 -15.69 5.93 -25.27
N THR A 397 -15.13 5.05 -24.44
CA THR A 397 -15.49 3.61 -24.38
C THR A 397 -16.29 3.24 -23.14
N CYS A 398 -16.35 4.12 -22.13
CA CYS A 398 -17.11 3.95 -20.89
C CYS A 398 -18.61 4.24 -21.03
N THR A 399 -19.35 4.07 -19.93
CA THR A 399 -20.72 4.60 -19.79
C THR A 399 -20.69 6.11 -20.04
N LYS A 400 -21.42 6.57 -21.06
CA LYS A 400 -21.30 7.93 -21.57
C LYS A 400 -22.65 8.53 -21.94
N LYS A 401 -22.80 9.84 -21.75
CA LYS A 401 -24.01 10.59 -22.12
C LYS A 401 -23.65 12.01 -22.58
N LEU A 402 -24.36 12.53 -23.57
CA LEU A 402 -24.31 13.93 -23.99
C LEU A 402 -25.68 14.56 -23.74
N GLU A 403 -25.71 15.68 -23.02
CA GLU A 403 -26.90 16.45 -22.72
C GLU A 403 -26.75 17.86 -23.28
N ILE A 404 -27.78 18.32 -24.00
CA ILE A 404 -27.82 19.65 -24.61
C ILE A 404 -28.85 20.49 -23.85
N VAL A 405 -28.42 21.63 -23.30
CA VAL A 405 -29.29 22.56 -22.56
C VAL A 405 -29.88 23.59 -23.54
N PRO A 406 -31.20 23.57 -23.82
CA PRO A 406 -31.79 24.45 -24.83
C PRO A 406 -31.66 25.93 -24.49
N GLY A 407 -31.32 26.77 -25.48
CA GLY A 407 -31.21 28.22 -25.33
C GLY A 407 -30.05 28.69 -24.45
N ALA A 408 -29.06 27.84 -24.22
CA ALA A 408 -27.86 28.16 -23.46
C ALA A 408 -26.67 28.41 -24.39
N GLY A 409 -25.93 29.49 -24.15
CA GLY A 409 -24.64 29.75 -24.78
C GLY A 409 -23.48 28.99 -24.11
N HIS A 410 -22.25 29.29 -24.53
CA HIS A 410 -21.03 28.60 -24.06
C HIS A 410 -20.84 28.57 -22.54
N LEU A 411 -21.25 29.66 -21.86
CA LEU A 411 -21.07 29.86 -20.42
C LEU A 411 -22.36 29.65 -19.60
N PHE A 412 -23.48 29.29 -20.24
CA PHE A 412 -24.79 29.09 -19.60
C PHE A 412 -25.25 30.33 -18.80
N GLU A 413 -25.16 31.52 -19.41
CA GLU A 413 -25.48 32.79 -18.75
C GLU A 413 -26.97 33.14 -18.84
N GLU A 414 -27.69 32.48 -19.74
CA GLU A 414 -29.11 32.68 -19.97
C GLU A 414 -29.93 32.19 -18.76
N PRO A 415 -31.04 32.86 -18.41
CA PRO A 415 -31.80 32.55 -17.20
C PRO A 415 -32.20 31.07 -17.08
N GLY A 416 -31.80 30.43 -15.98
CA GLY A 416 -32.13 29.03 -15.66
C GLY A 416 -31.27 27.96 -16.35
N THR A 417 -30.41 28.34 -17.30
CA THR A 417 -29.60 27.36 -18.05
C THR A 417 -28.45 26.76 -17.24
N LEU A 418 -27.81 27.55 -16.37
CA LEU A 418 -26.80 27.04 -15.44
C LEU A 418 -27.41 26.12 -14.38
N ASP A 419 -28.62 26.42 -13.88
CA ASP A 419 -29.34 25.53 -12.95
C ASP A 419 -29.66 24.18 -13.62
N ASP A 420 -30.16 24.16 -14.87
CA ASP A 420 -30.41 22.91 -15.61
C ASP A 420 -29.10 22.10 -15.80
N ALA A 421 -27.99 22.76 -16.13
CA ALA A 421 -26.69 22.09 -16.22
C ALA A 421 -26.22 21.51 -14.87
N ILE A 422 -26.48 22.20 -13.76
CA ILE A 422 -26.15 21.75 -12.40
C ILE A 422 -26.99 20.54 -12.01
N ASP A 423 -28.29 20.58 -12.25
CA ASP A 423 -29.20 19.49 -11.90
C ASP A 423 -28.79 18.18 -12.61
N ARG A 424 -28.45 18.26 -13.89
CA ARG A 424 -27.94 17.13 -14.67
C ARG A 424 -26.61 16.59 -14.15
N ALA A 425 -25.70 17.48 -13.75
CA ALA A 425 -24.42 17.08 -13.15
C ALA A 425 -24.62 16.38 -11.80
N ALA A 426 -25.52 16.91 -10.98
CA ALA A 426 -25.84 16.36 -9.66
C ALA A 426 -26.49 14.98 -9.78
N ASP A 427 -27.43 14.80 -10.71
CA ASP A 427 -28.05 13.49 -11.00
C ASP A 427 -27.02 12.44 -11.43
N TRP A 428 -26.04 12.85 -12.25
CA TRP A 428 -24.93 11.97 -12.66
C TRP A 428 -24.10 11.53 -11.45
N PHE A 429 -23.69 12.47 -10.60
CA PHE A 429 -22.92 12.16 -9.39
C PHE A 429 -23.73 11.32 -8.38
N ASN A 430 -25.02 11.60 -8.18
CA ASN A 430 -25.91 10.79 -7.33
C ASN A 430 -26.03 9.34 -7.80
N THR A 431 -25.93 9.12 -9.11
CA THR A 431 -25.98 7.78 -9.70
C THR A 431 -24.66 7.03 -9.50
N HIS A 432 -23.53 7.71 -9.68
CA HIS A 432 -22.23 7.07 -9.85
C HIS A 432 -21.28 7.17 -8.64
N LEU A 433 -21.44 8.15 -7.75
CA LEU A 433 -20.62 8.31 -6.53
C LEU A 433 -21.17 7.54 -5.32
N ARG A 434 -21.82 6.39 -5.53
CA ARG A 434 -22.32 5.54 -4.44
C ARG A 434 -21.20 4.65 -3.90
N LYS A 435 -21.02 4.63 -2.57
CA LYS A 435 -20.04 3.78 -1.86
C LYS A 435 -20.26 2.31 -2.26
N LYS A 436 -19.35 1.71 -3.04
CA LYS A 436 -19.35 0.25 -3.26
C LYS A 436 -18.88 -0.41 -1.97
N ALA A 437 -19.75 -1.22 -1.37
CA ALA A 437 -19.39 -2.02 -0.20
C ALA A 437 -18.27 -3.01 -0.57
N PHE A 438 -17.07 -2.77 -0.04
CA PHE A 438 -16.06 -3.82 0.08
C PHE A 438 -16.55 -4.78 1.17
N LYS A 439 -16.87 -6.01 0.79
CA LYS A 439 -17.18 -7.07 1.74
C LYS A 439 -15.87 -7.62 2.26
N PHE A 440 -15.53 -7.33 3.52
CA PHE A 440 -14.60 -8.18 4.23
C PHE A 440 -15.20 -9.60 4.27
N PRO A 441 -14.41 -10.65 3.99
CA PRO A 441 -14.87 -12.00 4.30
C PRO A 441 -15.22 -12.02 5.78
N LYS A 442 -16.45 -12.45 6.10
CA LYS A 442 -16.87 -12.73 7.47
C LYS A 442 -15.75 -13.53 8.14
N THR A 443 -15.33 -13.13 9.34
CA THR A 443 -14.49 -13.99 10.18
C THR A 443 -15.18 -15.36 10.25
N PRO A 444 -14.59 -16.42 9.67
CA PRO A 444 -15.25 -17.71 9.68
C PRO A 444 -15.42 -18.18 11.12
N PRO A 445 -16.42 -19.03 11.41
CA PRO A 445 -16.50 -19.66 12.72
C PRO A 445 -15.16 -20.35 13.05
N PRO A 446 -14.73 -20.45 14.31
CA PRO A 446 -13.42 -20.97 14.71
C PRO A 446 -13.10 -22.34 14.07
N THR A 447 -14.13 -23.18 13.88
CA THR A 447 -14.04 -24.49 13.20
C THR A 447 -13.63 -24.38 11.72
N ARG A 448 -14.01 -23.31 11.03
CA ARG A 448 -13.63 -23.06 9.62
C ARG A 448 -12.22 -22.48 9.51
N ILE A 449 -11.77 -21.66 10.46
CA ILE A 449 -10.37 -21.16 10.48
C ILE A 449 -9.40 -22.32 10.71
N GLU A 450 -9.70 -23.22 11.66
CA GLU A 450 -8.88 -24.43 11.88
C GLU A 450 -8.82 -25.31 10.61
N THR A 451 -9.94 -25.41 9.87
CA THR A 451 -9.98 -26.15 8.60
C THR A 451 -9.16 -25.46 7.50
N GLU A 452 -9.25 -24.13 7.37
CA GLU A 452 -8.51 -23.35 6.36
C GLU A 452 -7.00 -23.36 6.64
N LEU A 453 -6.58 -23.18 7.91
CA LEU A 453 -5.18 -23.30 8.31
C LEU A 453 -4.66 -24.72 8.09
N SER A 454 -5.44 -25.76 8.40
CA SER A 454 -5.04 -27.15 8.11
C SER A 454 -4.75 -27.35 6.61
N ILE A 455 -5.60 -26.83 5.72
CA ILE A 455 -5.38 -26.95 4.25
C ILE A 455 -4.07 -26.27 3.84
N LEU A 456 -3.77 -25.10 4.42
CA LEU A 456 -2.58 -24.31 4.12
C LEU A 456 -1.30 -24.96 4.68
N THR A 457 -1.34 -25.46 5.92
CA THR A 457 -0.28 -26.24 6.58
C THR A 457 0.02 -27.51 5.80
N ASP A 458 -1.00 -28.26 5.37
CA ASP A 458 -0.81 -29.51 4.63
C ASP A 458 -0.15 -29.29 3.24
N ALA A 459 -0.31 -28.10 2.67
CA ALA A 459 0.31 -27.72 1.41
C ALA A 459 1.73 -27.16 1.58
N ALA A 460 2.12 -26.79 2.80
CA ALA A 460 3.44 -26.24 3.12
C ALA A 460 4.50 -27.35 3.14
N GLU A 461 5.33 -27.42 2.09
CA GLU A 461 6.42 -28.38 2.01
C GLU A 461 7.59 -27.91 2.91
N PRO A 462 7.93 -28.63 3.99
CA PRO A 462 8.99 -28.21 4.90
C PRO A 462 10.32 -28.06 4.19
N LEU A 463 11.01 -26.94 4.42
CA LEU A 463 12.36 -26.73 3.92
C LEU A 463 13.38 -26.89 5.04
N PRO A 464 14.46 -27.67 4.85
CA PRO A 464 15.51 -27.84 5.84
C PRO A 464 16.37 -26.58 5.98
N ALA A 465 17.45 -26.66 6.78
CA ALA A 465 18.45 -25.61 6.92
C ALA A 465 18.96 -25.14 5.53
N ILE A 466 19.16 -23.83 5.28
CA ILE A 466 19.60 -23.34 3.96
C ILE A 466 20.95 -23.95 3.52
N ASN A 467 21.81 -24.27 4.48
CA ASN A 467 23.09 -24.93 4.26
C ASN A 467 22.98 -26.47 4.09
N ASP A 468 21.80 -27.05 4.31
CA ASP A 468 21.52 -28.44 4.03
C ASP A 468 21.37 -28.63 2.50
N PRO A 469 22.08 -29.60 1.89
CA PRO A 469 21.91 -29.90 0.47
C PRO A 469 20.45 -30.17 0.05
N GLU A 470 19.62 -30.72 0.94
CA GLU A 470 18.21 -31.00 0.67
C GLU A 470 17.38 -29.72 0.46
N PHE A 471 17.80 -28.57 1.01
CA PHE A 471 17.12 -27.28 0.80
C PHE A 471 17.07 -26.93 -0.69
N ALA A 472 18.23 -26.98 -1.35
CA ALA A 472 18.31 -26.61 -2.76
C ALA A 472 17.73 -27.70 -3.67
N GLN A 473 17.76 -28.98 -3.27
CA GLN A 473 17.15 -30.09 -4.01
C GLN A 473 15.63 -29.91 -4.18
N ALA A 474 14.94 -29.29 -3.23
CA ALA A 474 13.50 -28.99 -3.36
C ALA A 474 13.16 -28.20 -4.63
N PHE A 475 14.13 -27.44 -5.16
CA PHE A 475 13.98 -26.59 -6.34
C PHE A 475 14.39 -27.26 -7.65
N ASP A 476 14.81 -28.54 -7.64
CA ASP A 476 15.14 -29.30 -8.86
C ASP A 476 13.96 -29.35 -9.85
N ARG A 477 12.72 -29.26 -9.34
CA ARG A 477 11.49 -29.20 -10.13
C ARG A 477 11.42 -28.01 -11.09
N PHE A 478 12.16 -26.93 -10.82
CA PHE A 478 12.26 -25.77 -11.69
C PHE A 478 13.47 -25.85 -12.64
N GLY A 479 14.26 -26.92 -12.57
CA GLY A 479 15.47 -27.09 -13.37
C GLY A 479 15.22 -27.25 -14.88
N SER A 480 14.02 -27.67 -15.28
CA SER A 480 13.65 -27.74 -16.71
C SER A 480 13.33 -26.38 -17.33
N LYS A 481 13.08 -25.35 -16.51
CA LYS A 481 12.69 -24.01 -16.97
C LYS A 481 13.84 -23.32 -17.68
N ARG A 482 13.49 -22.45 -18.64
CA ARG A 482 14.48 -21.61 -19.33
C ARG A 482 14.89 -20.41 -18.49
N VAL A 483 13.93 -19.82 -17.78
CA VAL A 483 14.16 -18.66 -16.90
C VAL A 483 13.56 -18.95 -15.54
N VAL A 484 14.37 -18.81 -14.48
CA VAL A 484 13.90 -18.90 -13.09
C VAL A 484 14.11 -17.55 -12.43
N LEU A 485 13.02 -16.86 -12.11
CA LEU A 485 13.02 -15.58 -11.40
C LEU A 485 12.85 -15.84 -9.90
N LEU A 486 13.86 -15.43 -9.12
CA LEU A 486 13.90 -15.55 -7.68
C LEU A 486 13.72 -14.17 -7.04
N GLY A 487 12.60 -14.02 -6.35
CA GLY A 487 12.19 -12.82 -5.66
C GLY A 487 12.83 -12.61 -4.30
N GLU A 488 12.50 -11.48 -3.71
CA GLU A 488 12.67 -11.20 -2.29
C GLU A 488 11.67 -10.14 -1.84
N SER A 489 11.02 -10.33 -0.69
CA SER A 489 10.17 -9.30 -0.09
C SER A 489 10.97 -8.19 0.57
N SER A 490 12.31 -8.32 0.60
CA SER A 490 13.19 -7.24 1.05
C SER A 490 14.63 -7.34 0.51
N HIS A 491 15.23 -6.21 0.12
CA HIS A 491 16.61 -6.18 -0.38
C HIS A 491 17.71 -6.42 0.67
N GLY A 492 17.40 -6.28 1.96
CA GLY A 492 18.38 -6.27 3.04
C GLY A 492 18.34 -7.46 3.98
N THR A 493 17.85 -8.61 3.52
CA THR A 493 17.64 -9.81 4.35
C THR A 493 18.60 -10.95 3.98
N SER A 494 19.41 -11.40 4.95
CA SER A 494 20.47 -12.40 4.79
C SER A 494 19.96 -13.74 4.27
N GLU A 495 18.84 -14.24 4.80
CA GLU A 495 18.26 -15.53 4.42
C GLU A 495 17.85 -15.55 2.95
N PHE A 496 17.36 -14.43 2.41
CA PHE A 496 16.99 -14.33 1.00
C PHE A 496 18.22 -14.41 0.09
N TYR A 497 19.34 -13.75 0.42
CA TYR A 497 20.59 -13.93 -0.34
C TYR A 497 21.10 -15.36 -0.26
N ASN A 498 21.14 -15.94 0.95
CA ASN A 498 21.66 -17.29 1.15
C ASN A 498 20.79 -18.35 0.44
N ALA A 499 19.47 -18.21 0.50
CA ALA A 499 18.54 -19.11 -0.17
C ALA A 499 18.63 -18.99 -1.70
N ARG A 500 18.60 -17.76 -2.24
CA ARG A 500 18.78 -17.53 -3.69
C ARG A 500 20.13 -18.06 -4.17
N ALA A 501 21.19 -17.89 -3.39
CA ALA A 501 22.51 -18.45 -3.67
C ALA A 501 22.47 -19.99 -3.69
N ALA A 502 21.88 -20.64 -2.68
CA ALA A 502 21.78 -22.10 -2.61
C ALA A 502 21.01 -22.68 -3.82
N ILE A 503 19.87 -22.09 -4.15
CA ILE A 503 19.04 -22.49 -5.30
C ILE A 503 19.83 -22.30 -6.60
N THR A 504 20.45 -21.14 -6.78
CA THR A 504 21.21 -20.83 -8.01
C THR A 504 22.41 -21.75 -8.17
N ARG A 505 23.13 -22.08 -7.09
CA ARG A 505 24.23 -23.06 -7.12
C ARG A 505 23.74 -24.41 -7.63
N ARG A 506 22.61 -24.91 -7.12
CA ARG A 506 22.01 -26.18 -7.55
C ARG A 506 21.59 -26.15 -9.01
N LEU A 507 20.92 -25.07 -9.46
CA LEU A 507 20.50 -24.90 -10.84
C LEU A 507 21.70 -24.85 -11.82
N VAL A 508 22.79 -24.19 -11.42
CA VAL A 508 24.04 -24.15 -12.20
C VAL A 508 24.71 -25.53 -12.26
N GLN A 509 24.84 -26.19 -11.12
CA GLN A 509 25.61 -27.44 -11.02
C GLN A 509 24.90 -28.62 -11.68
N GLU A 510 23.57 -28.70 -11.61
CA GLU A 510 22.80 -29.89 -11.95
C GLU A 510 21.84 -29.70 -13.13
N HIS A 511 21.43 -28.46 -13.43
CA HIS A 511 20.34 -28.19 -14.38
C HIS A 511 20.76 -27.34 -15.59
N GLY A 512 22.06 -27.06 -15.74
CA GLY A 512 22.64 -26.42 -16.91
C GLY A 512 22.41 -24.90 -16.98
N PHE A 513 22.10 -24.25 -15.86
CA PHE A 513 22.02 -22.79 -15.83
C PHE A 513 23.41 -22.17 -15.93
N SER A 514 23.57 -21.20 -16.82
CA SER A 514 24.87 -20.56 -17.09
C SER A 514 24.80 -19.04 -17.11
N ILE A 515 23.63 -18.46 -16.81
CA ILE A 515 23.40 -17.02 -16.77
C ILE A 515 22.81 -16.69 -15.40
N VAL A 516 23.45 -15.73 -14.70
CA VAL A 516 22.90 -15.11 -13.50
C VAL A 516 22.69 -13.63 -13.82
N ALA A 517 21.43 -13.20 -13.85
CA ALA A 517 21.05 -11.82 -14.10
C ALA A 517 20.47 -11.22 -12.82
N VAL A 518 20.86 -10.00 -12.46
CA VAL A 518 20.43 -9.38 -11.21
C VAL A 518 19.86 -7.98 -11.42
N GLU A 519 18.98 -7.54 -10.52
CA GLU A 519 18.50 -6.16 -10.38
C GLU A 519 19.63 -5.25 -9.90
N ALA A 520 20.60 -5.03 -10.78
CA ALA A 520 21.74 -4.17 -10.56
C ALA A 520 22.18 -3.54 -11.88
N ASP A 521 22.93 -2.44 -11.76
CA ASP A 521 23.47 -1.72 -12.91
C ASP A 521 24.40 -2.59 -13.76
N TRP A 522 24.23 -2.54 -15.08
CA TRP A 522 25.05 -3.30 -16.04
C TRP A 522 26.56 -3.15 -15.82
N PRO A 523 27.14 -1.92 -15.69
CA PRO A 523 28.60 -1.76 -15.57
C PRO A 523 29.17 -2.34 -14.27
N ASP A 524 28.40 -2.31 -13.18
CA ASP A 524 28.82 -2.81 -11.87
C ASP A 524 28.79 -4.34 -11.87
N ALA A 525 27.73 -4.94 -12.43
CA ALA A 525 27.64 -6.37 -12.65
C ALA A 525 28.72 -6.89 -13.62
N ALA A 526 29.07 -6.13 -14.66
CA ALA A 526 30.16 -6.46 -15.58
C ALA A 526 31.52 -6.53 -14.86
N ALA A 527 31.72 -5.77 -13.78
CA ALA A 527 32.92 -5.86 -12.95
C ALA A 527 33.00 -7.20 -12.19
N VAL A 528 31.87 -7.64 -11.63
CA VAL A 528 31.74 -8.97 -11.00
C VAL A 528 31.96 -10.06 -12.03
N ASP A 529 31.34 -9.94 -13.19
CA ASP A 529 31.47 -10.89 -14.29
C ASP A 529 32.92 -11.08 -14.73
N ARG A 530 33.65 -9.98 -14.96
CA ARG A 530 35.09 -10.04 -15.29
C ARG A 530 35.88 -10.79 -14.22
N HIS A 531 35.55 -10.58 -12.94
CA HIS A 531 36.19 -11.27 -11.83
C HIS A 531 35.90 -12.78 -11.82
N ILE A 532 34.62 -13.18 -11.95
CA ILE A 532 34.23 -14.60 -11.87
C ILE A 532 34.58 -15.39 -13.13
N ARG A 533 34.62 -14.76 -14.31
CA ARG A 533 35.04 -15.39 -15.57
C ARG A 533 36.53 -15.24 -15.84
N GLN A 534 37.28 -14.64 -14.93
CA GLN A 534 38.74 -14.42 -15.01
C GLN A 534 39.17 -13.69 -16.29
N ARG A 535 38.38 -12.71 -16.71
CA ARG A 535 38.72 -11.84 -17.84
C ARG A 535 39.81 -10.86 -17.41
N ARG A 536 40.48 -10.24 -18.39
CA ARG A 536 41.51 -9.21 -18.12
C ARG A 536 40.91 -8.13 -17.21
N HIS A 537 41.66 -7.76 -16.17
CA HIS A 537 41.25 -6.67 -15.30
C HIS A 537 41.25 -5.35 -16.07
N GLU A 538 40.14 -4.63 -15.98
CA GLU A 538 39.98 -3.28 -16.53
C GLU A 538 39.76 -2.31 -15.37
N PRO A 539 40.58 -1.27 -15.24
CA PRO A 539 40.45 -0.31 -14.16
C PRO A 539 39.15 0.48 -14.30
N MET A 540 38.31 0.45 -13.27
CA MET A 540 37.13 1.32 -13.16
C MET A 540 37.49 2.59 -12.39
N LYS A 541 36.89 3.72 -12.80
CA LYS A 541 37.05 5.00 -12.08
C LYS A 541 36.45 4.94 -10.67
N ASP A 542 35.30 4.28 -10.54
CA ASP A 542 34.56 4.10 -9.29
C ASP A 542 34.46 2.60 -8.96
N SER A 543 34.41 2.25 -7.67
CA SER A 543 34.25 0.85 -7.24
C SER A 543 32.84 0.35 -7.56
N ALA A 544 32.71 -0.91 -8.01
CA ALA A 544 31.40 -1.51 -8.26
C ALA A 544 30.51 -1.46 -7.01
N PHE A 545 29.23 -1.14 -7.22
CA PHE A 545 28.20 -0.99 -6.19
C PHE A 545 28.54 0.05 -5.10
N ALA A 546 29.32 1.08 -5.44
CA ALA A 546 29.66 2.15 -4.51
C ALA A 546 28.56 3.23 -4.38
N ARG A 547 27.49 3.14 -5.15
CA ARG A 547 26.32 4.03 -5.09
C ARG A 547 25.30 3.54 -4.08
N PHE A 548 24.41 4.42 -3.63
CA PHE A 548 23.29 4.02 -2.79
C PHE A 548 22.37 3.02 -3.52
N PRO A 549 21.87 1.98 -2.82
CA PRO A 549 22.32 1.52 -1.51
C PRO A 549 23.69 0.81 -1.60
N THR A 550 24.65 1.26 -0.80
CA THR A 550 26.04 0.75 -0.87
C THR A 550 26.20 -0.67 -0.32
N TRP A 551 25.17 -1.25 0.28
CA TRP A 551 25.19 -2.52 1.01
C TRP A 551 24.42 -3.65 0.31
N MET A 552 23.52 -3.31 -0.62
CA MET A 552 22.63 -4.30 -1.28
C MET A 552 23.41 -5.36 -2.02
N TRP A 553 24.43 -4.98 -2.80
CA TRP A 553 25.32 -5.93 -3.48
C TRP A 553 26.74 -5.96 -2.87
N ARG A 554 27.01 -5.20 -1.82
CA ARG A 554 28.29 -5.23 -1.07
C ARG A 554 28.09 -5.77 0.33
N ASN A 555 27.73 -7.04 0.40
CA ASN A 555 27.57 -7.77 1.65
C ASN A 555 28.29 -9.12 1.60
N VAL A 556 28.46 -9.72 2.77
CA VAL A 556 29.17 -10.99 2.95
C VAL A 556 28.47 -12.13 2.21
N GLU A 557 27.15 -12.16 2.20
CA GLU A 557 26.34 -13.19 1.58
C GLU A 557 26.55 -13.23 0.05
N PHE A 558 26.52 -12.07 -0.60
CA PHE A 558 26.78 -11.93 -2.03
C PHE A 558 28.25 -12.16 -2.38
N GLU A 559 29.20 -11.71 -1.56
CA GLU A 559 30.62 -12.02 -1.77
C GLU A 559 30.88 -13.53 -1.75
N ALA A 560 30.29 -14.25 -0.80
CA ALA A 560 30.39 -15.70 -0.73
C ALA A 560 29.82 -16.38 -1.98
N PHE A 561 28.73 -15.85 -2.55
CA PHE A 561 28.16 -16.35 -3.80
C PHE A 561 29.05 -16.07 -5.02
N THR A 562 29.58 -14.87 -5.18
CA THR A 562 30.49 -14.54 -6.28
C THR A 562 31.79 -15.35 -6.22
N ARG A 563 32.31 -15.61 -5.01
CA ARG A 563 33.44 -16.50 -4.78
C ARG A 563 33.15 -17.93 -5.26
N PHE A 564 31.97 -18.45 -4.95
CA PHE A 564 31.54 -19.76 -5.48
C PHE A 564 31.53 -19.77 -7.02
N LEU A 565 30.93 -18.75 -7.65
CA LEU A 565 30.84 -18.70 -9.12
C LEU A 565 32.24 -18.70 -9.77
N LYS A 566 33.18 -17.95 -9.19
CA LYS A 566 34.57 -17.95 -9.64
C LYS A 566 35.21 -19.35 -9.55
N LEU A 567 35.10 -20.01 -8.39
CA LEU A 567 35.64 -21.36 -8.19
C LEU A 567 34.98 -22.39 -9.11
N HIS A 568 33.68 -22.26 -9.38
CA HIS A 568 32.98 -23.10 -10.33
C HIS A 568 33.54 -22.91 -11.75
N ASN A 569 33.69 -21.65 -12.18
CA ASN A 569 34.17 -21.25 -13.50
C ASN A 569 35.64 -21.62 -13.77
N GLU A 570 36.47 -21.73 -12.74
CA GLU A 570 37.89 -22.14 -12.85
C GLU A 570 38.07 -23.48 -13.56
N THR A 571 37.11 -24.38 -13.39
CA THR A 571 37.14 -25.73 -13.96
C THR A 571 36.51 -25.85 -15.35
N LYS A 572 35.99 -24.74 -15.89
CA LYS A 572 35.15 -24.71 -17.10
C LYS A 572 35.85 -24.00 -18.28
N SER A 573 35.50 -24.44 -19.49
CA SER A 573 35.82 -23.74 -20.74
C SER A 573 35.16 -22.36 -20.76
N MET A 574 35.67 -21.41 -21.53
CA MET A 574 35.13 -20.04 -21.55
C MET A 574 33.64 -19.99 -21.93
N GLU A 575 33.18 -20.89 -22.81
CA GLU A 575 31.80 -20.99 -23.29
C GLU A 575 30.84 -21.64 -22.28
N ASP A 576 31.40 -22.42 -21.35
CA ASP A 576 30.65 -23.11 -20.28
C ASP A 576 30.72 -22.38 -18.93
N ARG A 577 31.46 -21.27 -18.85
CA ARG A 577 31.52 -20.45 -17.64
C ARG A 577 30.18 -19.74 -17.43
N VAL A 578 29.74 -19.72 -16.18
CA VAL A 578 28.60 -18.92 -15.75
C VAL A 578 28.94 -17.45 -15.94
N ALA A 579 28.07 -16.75 -16.65
CA ALA A 579 28.14 -15.31 -16.86
C ALA A 579 27.22 -14.57 -15.89
N PHE A 580 27.63 -13.36 -15.51
CA PHE A 580 26.90 -12.51 -14.56
C PHE A 580 26.52 -11.19 -15.23
N TYR A 581 25.26 -10.79 -15.12
CA TYR A 581 24.74 -9.60 -15.80
C TYR A 581 23.87 -8.75 -14.87
N GLY A 582 23.93 -7.43 -15.08
CA GLY A 582 23.01 -6.48 -14.47
C GLY A 582 21.87 -6.19 -15.44
N LEU A 583 20.66 -6.01 -14.94
CA LEU A 583 19.49 -5.70 -15.75
C LEU A 583 19.07 -4.22 -15.69
N ASP A 584 19.56 -3.48 -14.70
CA ASP A 584 19.07 -2.15 -14.34
C ASP A 584 19.82 -1.00 -15.05
N LEU A 585 19.26 0.22 -14.97
CA LEU A 585 19.61 1.35 -15.85
C LEU A 585 20.13 2.63 -15.16
N TYR A 586 20.53 2.59 -13.89
CA TYR A 586 20.89 3.80 -13.14
C TYR A 586 22.32 4.33 -13.39
N ASN A 587 23.28 3.48 -13.79
CA ASN A 587 24.69 3.88 -13.97
C ASN A 587 25.05 4.38 -15.38
N MET A 588 24.44 5.49 -15.79
CA MET A 588 24.67 6.12 -17.11
C MET A 588 26.14 6.50 -17.36
N ARG A 589 26.84 7.04 -16.35
CA ARG A 589 28.23 7.51 -16.48
C ARG A 589 29.21 6.38 -16.79
N ALA A 590 29.12 5.28 -16.04
CA ALA A 590 29.98 4.13 -16.28
C ALA A 590 29.66 3.49 -17.64
N SER A 591 28.39 3.52 -18.07
CA SER A 591 27.97 3.01 -19.37
C SER A 591 28.53 3.84 -20.54
N ILE A 592 28.51 5.18 -20.45
CA ILE A 592 29.18 6.06 -21.42
C ILE A 592 30.68 5.73 -21.51
N ALA A 593 31.34 5.59 -20.34
CA ALA A 593 32.77 5.28 -20.30
C ALA A 593 33.10 3.93 -20.95
N ALA A 594 32.27 2.91 -20.75
CA ALA A 594 32.43 1.59 -21.37
C ALA A 594 32.31 1.65 -22.91
N VAL A 595 31.30 2.36 -23.43
CA VAL A 595 31.12 2.55 -24.89
C VAL A 595 32.33 3.26 -25.50
N LEU A 596 32.81 4.34 -24.88
CA LEU A 596 33.96 5.09 -25.37
C LEU A 596 35.25 4.26 -25.34
N ALA A 597 35.50 3.51 -24.25
CA ALA A 597 36.66 2.65 -24.13
C ALA A 597 36.70 1.54 -25.19
N TYR A 598 35.54 0.96 -25.52
CA TYR A 598 35.42 -0.01 -26.60
C TYR A 598 35.75 0.63 -27.96
N LEU A 599 35.10 1.75 -28.28
CA LEU A 599 35.29 2.44 -29.56
C LEU A 599 36.72 2.93 -29.76
N ASP A 600 37.39 3.45 -28.72
CA ASP A 600 38.80 3.86 -28.80
C ASP A 600 39.72 2.74 -29.29
N ARG A 601 39.37 1.49 -28.96
CA ARG A 601 40.16 0.32 -29.36
C ARG A 601 39.80 -0.18 -30.77
N VAL A 602 38.54 -0.10 -31.18
CA VAL A 602 38.05 -0.77 -32.41
C VAL A 602 37.76 0.18 -33.59
N ASP A 603 37.46 1.45 -33.30
CA ASP A 603 37.18 2.52 -34.26
C ASP A 603 37.34 3.91 -33.61
N GLU A 604 38.56 4.44 -33.68
CA GLU A 604 38.93 5.76 -33.11
C GLU A 604 38.10 6.92 -33.70
N THR A 605 37.65 6.80 -34.97
CA THR A 605 36.81 7.83 -35.61
C THR A 605 35.41 7.82 -35.00
N ALA A 606 34.81 6.64 -34.83
CA ALA A 606 33.53 6.50 -34.14
C ALA A 606 33.64 6.93 -32.66
N ALA A 607 34.79 6.69 -32.01
CA ALA A 607 35.03 7.14 -30.64
C ALA A 607 35.00 8.68 -30.53
N ALA A 608 35.61 9.39 -31.49
CA ALA A 608 35.56 10.86 -31.54
C ALA A 608 34.13 11.39 -31.73
N VAL A 609 33.35 10.75 -32.60
CA VAL A 609 31.92 11.10 -32.81
C VAL A 609 31.09 10.82 -31.56
N ALA A 610 31.29 9.68 -30.90
CA ALA A 610 30.59 9.31 -29.68
C ALA A 610 30.88 10.30 -28.54
N ARG A 611 32.14 10.74 -28.37
CA ARG A 611 32.50 11.81 -27.42
C ARG A 611 31.75 13.11 -27.70
N SER A 612 31.71 13.54 -28.96
CA SER A 612 31.00 14.76 -29.36
C SER A 612 29.50 14.66 -29.08
N ARG A 613 28.89 13.48 -29.24
CA ARG A 613 27.45 13.26 -29.03
C ARG A 613 27.07 13.10 -27.57
N TYR A 614 27.93 12.46 -26.76
CA TYR A 614 27.73 12.36 -25.31
C TYR A 614 28.09 13.66 -24.55
N ALA A 615 28.77 14.61 -25.18
CA ALA A 615 29.17 15.88 -24.55
C ALA A 615 28.00 16.65 -23.92
N CYS A 616 26.79 16.53 -24.47
CA CYS A 616 25.61 17.20 -23.90
C CYS A 616 25.11 16.55 -22.58
N LEU A 617 25.50 15.29 -22.30
CA LEU A 617 25.23 14.57 -21.05
C LEU A 617 26.37 14.72 -20.03
N GLU A 618 27.55 15.19 -20.45
CA GLU A 618 28.74 15.27 -19.60
C GLU A 618 28.51 16.06 -18.30
N PRO A 619 27.85 17.25 -18.31
CA PRO A 619 27.57 18.01 -17.08
C PRO A 619 26.68 17.27 -16.07
N TRP A 620 25.90 16.29 -16.55
CA TRP A 620 24.85 15.64 -15.78
C TRP A 620 25.14 14.17 -15.46
N SER A 621 26.21 13.62 -16.02
CA SER A 621 26.61 12.21 -15.81
C SER A 621 26.79 11.86 -14.33
N ARG A 622 27.05 12.85 -13.46
CA ARG A 622 27.14 12.68 -12.00
C ARG A 622 25.83 12.95 -11.25
N ALA A 623 24.92 13.72 -11.83
CA ALA A 623 23.61 14.07 -11.27
C ALA A 623 22.49 13.93 -12.32
N PRO A 624 22.11 12.69 -12.72
CA PRO A 624 21.15 12.46 -13.81
C PRO A 624 19.74 13.04 -13.54
N ALA A 625 19.38 13.25 -12.26
CA ALA A 625 18.17 13.96 -11.88
C ALA A 625 18.18 15.43 -12.31
N ALA A 626 19.33 16.11 -12.22
CA ALA A 626 19.48 17.48 -12.68
C ALA A 626 19.31 17.60 -14.21
N TYR A 627 19.68 16.56 -14.98
CA TYR A 627 19.36 16.47 -16.41
C TYR A 627 17.84 16.46 -16.66
N GLY A 628 17.10 15.63 -15.94
CA GLY A 628 15.64 15.57 -16.09
C GLY A 628 14.98 16.91 -15.80
N ARG A 629 15.40 17.63 -14.75
CA ARG A 629 14.94 19.03 -14.48
C ARG A 629 15.33 20.01 -15.58
N ALA A 630 16.57 19.94 -16.07
CA ALA A 630 17.05 20.82 -17.14
C ALA A 630 16.30 20.58 -18.46
N ALA A 631 15.92 19.32 -18.74
CA ALA A 631 15.12 18.95 -19.90
C ALA A 631 13.69 19.54 -19.89
N LEU A 632 13.19 19.99 -18.74
CA LEU A 632 11.91 20.71 -18.61
C LEU A 632 12.02 22.20 -19.01
N THR A 633 13.24 22.76 -19.11
CA THR A 633 13.44 24.20 -19.36
C THR A 633 13.43 24.50 -20.85
N ARG A 634 12.59 25.46 -21.27
CA ARG A 634 12.39 25.80 -22.68
C ARG A 634 13.68 26.33 -23.33
N GLY A 635 14.12 25.67 -24.41
CA GLY A 635 15.31 26.06 -25.18
C GLY A 635 16.55 25.20 -24.93
N PHE A 636 16.47 24.18 -24.07
CA PHE A 636 17.56 23.23 -23.89
C PHE A 636 17.60 22.21 -25.05
N SER A 637 18.78 22.00 -25.64
CA SER A 637 18.99 21.01 -26.70
C SER A 637 18.82 19.60 -26.14
N VAL A 638 17.85 18.84 -26.66
CA VAL A 638 17.59 17.47 -26.22
C VAL A 638 18.70 16.53 -26.71
N CYS A 639 19.35 15.80 -25.80
CA CYS A 639 20.42 14.84 -26.11
C CYS A 639 19.90 13.56 -26.79
N GLU A 640 18.61 13.26 -26.65
CA GLU A 640 17.90 12.08 -27.18
C GLU A 640 18.39 11.64 -28.57
N LYS A 641 18.40 12.56 -29.54
CA LYS A 641 18.80 12.23 -30.92
C LYS A 641 20.28 11.84 -31.00
N ALA A 642 21.15 12.62 -30.36
CA ALA A 642 22.59 12.37 -30.36
C ALA A 642 22.95 11.04 -29.64
N VAL A 643 22.27 10.73 -28.54
CA VAL A 643 22.46 9.50 -27.76
C VAL A 643 21.96 8.28 -28.54
N SER A 644 20.75 8.35 -29.12
CA SER A 644 20.18 7.26 -29.90
C SER A 644 20.96 6.98 -31.18
N GLU A 645 21.55 8.01 -31.80
CA GLU A 645 22.41 7.85 -32.99
C GLU A 645 23.67 7.02 -32.71
N ILE A 646 24.20 7.03 -31.49
CA ILE A 646 25.36 6.17 -31.14
C ILE A 646 24.98 4.70 -31.17
N LEU A 647 23.83 4.34 -30.59
CA LEU A 647 23.30 2.97 -30.62
C LEU A 647 23.03 2.53 -32.07
N LEU A 648 22.44 3.40 -32.89
CA LEU A 648 22.20 3.12 -34.31
C LEU A 648 23.50 2.94 -35.10
N ASP A 649 24.54 3.71 -34.80
CA ASP A 649 25.83 3.59 -35.49
C ASP A 649 26.59 2.31 -35.09
N LEU A 650 26.46 1.85 -33.84
CA LEU A 650 26.95 0.52 -33.44
C LEU A 650 26.23 -0.59 -34.22
N PHE A 651 24.90 -0.53 -34.36
CA PHE A 651 24.13 -1.51 -35.13
C PHE A 651 24.46 -1.46 -36.64
N ARG A 652 24.68 -0.28 -37.22
CA ARG A 652 25.08 -0.16 -38.64
C ARG A 652 26.41 -0.85 -38.94
N LYS A 653 27.28 -0.98 -37.95
CA LYS A 653 28.60 -1.62 -38.05
C LYS A 653 28.67 -3.00 -37.39
N GLU A 654 27.52 -3.57 -37.04
CA GLU A 654 27.41 -4.83 -36.30
C GLU A 654 28.22 -5.96 -36.94
N LEU A 655 28.04 -6.21 -38.24
CA LEU A 655 28.77 -7.27 -38.96
C LEU A 655 30.29 -7.07 -38.93
N GLU A 656 30.76 -5.82 -38.96
CA GLU A 656 32.19 -5.48 -38.91
C GLU A 656 32.76 -5.67 -37.50
N TYR A 657 32.02 -5.27 -36.48
CA TYR A 657 32.48 -5.29 -35.09
C TYR A 657 32.35 -6.66 -34.43
N ILE A 658 31.29 -7.42 -34.74
CA ILE A 658 31.15 -8.83 -34.30
C ILE A 658 32.33 -9.66 -34.82
N ALA A 659 32.74 -9.45 -36.07
CA ALA A 659 33.88 -10.16 -36.67
C ALA A 659 35.22 -9.85 -35.99
N LYS A 660 35.34 -8.70 -35.31
CA LYS A 660 36.53 -8.33 -34.54
C LYS A 660 36.49 -8.89 -33.12
N ASP A 661 35.39 -8.68 -32.39
CA ASP A 661 35.22 -9.11 -31.00
C ASP A 661 33.74 -9.10 -30.56
N GLY A 662 33.02 -10.19 -30.84
CA GLY A 662 31.56 -10.29 -30.63
C GLY A 662 31.08 -10.14 -29.19
N ASP A 663 31.84 -10.63 -28.20
CA ASP A 663 31.46 -10.54 -26.78
C ASP A 663 31.61 -9.11 -26.24
N GLN A 664 32.68 -8.41 -26.63
CA GLN A 664 32.90 -7.03 -26.22
C GLN A 664 32.03 -6.05 -27.02
N PHE A 665 31.68 -6.40 -28.26
CA PHE A 665 30.66 -5.68 -29.02
C PHE A 665 29.29 -5.77 -28.35
N PHE A 666 28.90 -6.96 -27.87
CA PHE A 666 27.65 -7.13 -27.12
C PHE A 666 27.64 -6.25 -25.84
N ASP A 667 28.72 -6.28 -25.05
CA ASP A 667 28.85 -5.42 -23.87
C ASP A 667 28.74 -3.92 -24.22
N ALA A 668 29.44 -3.46 -25.25
CA ALA A 668 29.37 -2.07 -25.69
C ALA A 668 27.96 -1.68 -26.18
N THR A 669 27.26 -2.59 -26.86
CA THR A 669 25.89 -2.37 -27.36
C THR A 669 24.89 -2.29 -26.21
N GLN A 670 25.02 -3.14 -25.19
CA GLN A 670 24.17 -3.09 -24.00
C GLN A 670 24.41 -1.80 -23.20
N ASN A 671 25.66 -1.38 -23.02
CA ASN A 671 25.97 -0.08 -22.41
C ASN A 671 25.38 1.09 -23.21
N ALA A 672 25.45 1.08 -24.55
CA ALA A 672 24.85 2.13 -25.38
C ALA A 672 23.32 2.14 -25.29
N ARG A 673 22.67 0.97 -25.25
CA ARG A 673 21.22 0.84 -25.03
C ARG A 673 20.82 1.36 -23.65
N LEU A 674 21.60 1.03 -22.62
CA LEU A 674 21.39 1.54 -21.26
C LEU A 674 21.44 3.06 -21.26
N VAL A 675 22.43 3.70 -21.89
CA VAL A 675 22.52 5.18 -21.93
C VAL A 675 21.29 5.79 -22.61
N ALA A 676 20.82 5.22 -23.72
CA ALA A 676 19.62 5.70 -24.41
C ALA A 676 18.34 5.54 -23.57
N ASN A 677 18.17 4.39 -22.92
CA ASN A 677 17.02 4.13 -22.06
C ASN A 677 17.06 4.95 -20.77
N ALA A 678 18.24 5.13 -20.18
CA ALA A 678 18.45 5.95 -18.99
C ALA A 678 18.18 7.43 -19.26
N GLU A 679 18.61 7.97 -20.41
CA GLU A 679 18.28 9.34 -20.84
C GLU A 679 16.76 9.52 -20.90
N ARG A 680 16.06 8.59 -21.56
CA ARG A 680 14.60 8.61 -21.65
C ARG A 680 13.94 8.47 -20.27
N TYR A 681 14.44 7.57 -19.44
CA TYR A 681 13.95 7.34 -18.08
C TYR A 681 14.06 8.62 -17.23
N TYR A 682 15.23 9.28 -17.19
CA TYR A 682 15.43 10.50 -16.41
C TYR A 682 14.62 11.69 -16.93
N ARG A 683 14.36 11.75 -18.23
CA ARG A 683 13.44 12.74 -18.82
C ARG A 683 12.00 12.51 -18.35
N VAL A 684 11.53 11.26 -18.38
CA VAL A 684 10.14 10.88 -18.04
C VAL A 684 9.89 10.82 -16.52
N MET A 685 10.93 10.64 -15.71
CA MET A 685 10.86 10.60 -14.24
C MET A 685 10.16 11.82 -13.63
N TYR A 686 10.19 12.99 -14.30
CA TYR A 686 9.53 14.21 -13.86
C TYR A 686 8.08 14.38 -14.35
N TYR A 687 7.61 13.52 -15.26
CA TYR A 687 6.27 13.56 -15.85
C TYR A 687 5.32 12.45 -15.33
N GLY A 688 5.80 11.51 -14.51
CA GLY A 688 4.92 10.53 -13.85
C GLY A 688 5.60 9.23 -13.37
N SER A 689 5.19 8.74 -12.19
CA SER A 689 5.76 7.54 -11.53
C SER A 689 5.49 6.22 -12.26
N GLN A 690 4.33 6.09 -12.92
CA GLN A 690 3.95 4.86 -13.65
C GLN A 690 4.79 4.68 -14.93
N GLN A 691 5.03 5.76 -15.68
CA GLN A 691 5.76 5.69 -16.94
C GLN A 691 7.25 5.39 -16.71
N SER A 692 7.86 5.96 -15.67
CA SER A 692 9.24 5.66 -15.31
C SER A 692 9.39 4.21 -14.82
N TRP A 693 8.45 3.70 -14.00
CA TRP A 693 8.39 2.29 -13.60
C TRP A 693 8.35 1.35 -14.81
N ASN A 694 7.38 1.57 -15.71
CA ASN A 694 7.17 0.73 -16.88
C ASN A 694 8.37 0.73 -17.84
N LEU A 695 9.04 1.87 -18.01
CA LEU A 695 10.27 1.97 -18.79
C LEU A 695 11.42 1.17 -18.17
N ARG A 696 11.54 1.20 -16.83
CA ARG A 696 12.60 0.45 -16.12
C ARG A 696 12.42 -1.04 -16.24
N ASP A 697 11.24 -1.56 -15.94
CA ASP A 697 10.98 -3.00 -16.05
C ASP A 697 11.00 -3.49 -17.50
N GLN A 698 10.55 -2.67 -18.45
CA GLN A 698 10.70 -2.98 -19.88
C GLN A 698 12.17 -3.07 -20.28
N HIS A 699 13.03 -2.17 -19.77
CA HIS A 699 14.47 -2.27 -20.01
C HIS A 699 15.04 -3.56 -19.41
N MET A 700 14.75 -3.88 -18.14
CA MET A 700 15.24 -5.11 -17.51
C MET A 700 14.85 -6.36 -18.30
N PHE A 701 13.59 -6.43 -18.75
CA PHE A 701 13.10 -7.54 -19.58
C PHE A 701 13.80 -7.59 -20.95
N GLN A 702 13.95 -6.45 -21.62
CA GLN A 702 14.63 -6.38 -22.91
C GLN A 702 16.10 -6.80 -22.80
N THR A 703 16.79 -6.35 -21.75
CA THR A 703 18.18 -6.73 -21.46
C THR A 703 18.29 -8.24 -21.21
N LEU A 704 17.36 -8.83 -20.46
CA LEU A 704 17.31 -10.30 -20.25
C LEU A 704 17.11 -11.05 -21.58
N ARG A 705 16.21 -10.55 -22.45
CA ARG A 705 15.98 -11.15 -23.76
C ARG A 705 17.23 -11.08 -24.63
N ASP A 706 17.89 -9.92 -24.70
CA ASP A 706 19.13 -9.72 -25.44
C ASP A 706 20.25 -10.66 -24.92
N ILE A 707 20.36 -10.87 -23.60
CA ILE A 707 21.31 -11.82 -22.99
C ILE A 707 21.03 -13.25 -23.44
N LEU A 708 19.76 -13.70 -23.40
CA LEU A 708 19.37 -15.05 -23.80
C LEU A 708 19.56 -15.29 -25.30
N GLU A 709 19.27 -14.29 -26.13
CA GLU A 709 19.50 -14.33 -27.58
C GLU A 709 20.99 -14.43 -27.90
N HIS A 710 21.85 -13.62 -27.25
CA HIS A 710 23.31 -13.65 -27.43
C HIS A 710 23.93 -14.98 -26.96
N ALA A 711 23.48 -15.49 -25.82
CA ALA A 711 24.02 -16.72 -25.24
C ALA A 711 23.60 -17.99 -26.02
N GLY A 712 22.46 -17.93 -26.71
CA GLY A 712 21.93 -19.00 -27.55
C GLY A 712 20.70 -19.70 -26.96
N PRO A 713 19.95 -20.44 -27.80
CA PRO A 713 18.62 -20.96 -27.47
C PRO A 713 18.61 -21.98 -26.31
N ASP A 714 19.71 -22.71 -26.12
CA ASP A 714 19.82 -23.76 -25.10
C ASP A 714 20.27 -23.23 -23.72
N LYS A 715 20.63 -21.95 -23.62
CA LYS A 715 21.12 -21.36 -22.38
C LYS A 715 19.95 -20.96 -21.47
N LYS A 716 20.16 -21.15 -20.16
CA LYS A 716 19.16 -20.88 -19.11
C LYS A 716 19.65 -19.82 -18.14
N ALA A 717 18.72 -19.02 -17.64
CA ALA A 717 19.00 -17.88 -16.77
C ALA A 717 18.29 -17.96 -15.42
N VAL A 718 19.02 -17.61 -14.36
CA VAL A 718 18.44 -17.29 -13.06
C VAL A 718 18.43 -15.76 -12.91
N VAL A 719 17.27 -15.19 -12.57
CA VAL A 719 17.09 -13.76 -12.37
C VAL A 719 16.88 -13.48 -10.89
N TRP A 720 17.63 -12.57 -10.30
CA TRP A 720 17.42 -12.10 -8.92
C TRP A 720 16.92 -10.66 -8.94
N ALA A 721 15.70 -10.43 -8.47
CA ALA A 721 15.13 -9.10 -8.35
C ALA A 721 14.08 -9.09 -7.22
N HIS A 722 13.63 -7.91 -6.81
CA HIS A 722 12.62 -7.78 -5.77
C HIS A 722 11.28 -8.44 -6.17
N ASN A 723 10.47 -8.87 -5.20
CA ASN A 723 9.13 -9.43 -5.44
C ASN A 723 8.24 -8.50 -6.31
N SER A 724 8.36 -7.18 -6.12
CA SER A 724 7.66 -6.16 -6.92
C SER A 724 8.01 -6.20 -8.41
N HIS A 725 9.18 -6.74 -8.76
CA HIS A 725 9.64 -6.90 -10.14
C HIS A 725 9.30 -8.27 -10.71
N ILE A 726 9.38 -9.34 -9.92
CA ILE A 726 9.30 -10.71 -10.44
C ILE A 726 7.92 -11.38 -10.35
N GLY A 727 7.00 -10.91 -9.51
CA GLY A 727 5.62 -11.42 -9.48
C GLY A 727 4.84 -10.94 -10.71
N ASP A 728 3.82 -11.65 -11.17
CA ASP A 728 2.98 -11.17 -12.28
C ASP A 728 2.14 -9.94 -11.86
N ALA A 729 2.54 -8.74 -12.30
CA ALA A 729 1.93 -7.47 -11.87
C ALA A 729 0.43 -7.36 -12.15
N ARG A 730 -0.11 -8.11 -13.12
CA ARG A 730 -1.56 -8.13 -13.42
C ARG A 730 -2.41 -8.57 -12.23
N HIS A 731 -1.77 -9.26 -11.28
CA HIS A 731 -2.37 -9.81 -10.08
C HIS A 731 -2.00 -9.05 -8.80
N THR A 732 -1.53 -7.81 -8.94
CA THR A 732 -1.22 -6.89 -7.83
C THR A 732 -1.92 -5.54 -8.03
N ASP A 733 -1.97 -4.68 -7.02
CA ASP A 733 -2.48 -3.30 -7.22
C ASP A 733 -1.63 -2.51 -8.22
N MET A 734 -0.36 -2.85 -8.39
CA MET A 734 0.54 -2.19 -9.36
C MET A 734 -0.05 -2.32 -10.76
N GLY A 735 -0.38 -3.53 -11.21
CA GLY A 735 -1.03 -3.72 -12.52
C GLY A 735 -2.49 -3.32 -12.55
N ARG A 736 -3.26 -3.60 -11.50
CA ARG A 736 -4.73 -3.37 -11.47
C ARG A 736 -5.11 -1.91 -11.35
N SER A 737 -4.40 -1.18 -10.51
CA SER A 737 -4.79 0.17 -10.06
C SER A 737 -3.83 1.24 -10.58
N ARG A 738 -2.56 0.90 -10.84
CA ARG A 738 -1.53 1.85 -11.29
C ARG A 738 -1.06 1.66 -12.72
N GLY A 739 -1.59 0.67 -13.45
CA GLY A 739 -1.17 0.40 -14.84
C GLY A 739 0.33 0.08 -14.98
N GLU A 740 0.97 -0.34 -13.88
CA GLU A 740 2.38 -0.72 -13.83
C GLU A 740 2.54 -2.19 -14.27
N TRP A 741 3.52 -2.47 -15.11
CA TRP A 741 3.96 -3.84 -15.43
C TRP A 741 5.37 -4.07 -14.90
N ASN A 742 5.77 -5.34 -14.82
CA ASN A 742 7.09 -5.70 -14.35
C ASN A 742 7.73 -6.84 -15.16
N ILE A 743 9.02 -7.10 -14.94
CA ILE A 743 9.76 -8.15 -15.65
C ILE A 743 9.14 -9.53 -15.44
N GLY A 744 8.56 -9.82 -14.28
CA GLY A 744 7.83 -11.06 -13.99
C GLY A 744 6.67 -11.31 -14.93
N GLN A 745 5.79 -10.31 -15.08
CA GLN A 745 4.70 -10.33 -16.04
C GLN A 745 5.22 -10.50 -17.47
N LEU A 746 6.24 -9.74 -17.88
CA LEU A 746 6.76 -9.79 -19.25
C LEU A 746 7.39 -11.16 -19.57
N CYS A 747 8.15 -11.73 -18.64
CA CYS A 747 8.68 -13.09 -18.74
C CYS A 747 7.57 -14.14 -18.85
N ARG A 748 6.49 -14.00 -18.07
CA ARG A 748 5.32 -14.89 -18.18
C ARG A 748 4.66 -14.79 -19.56
N GLN A 749 4.54 -13.59 -20.10
CA GLN A 749 3.90 -13.36 -21.40
C GLN A 749 4.74 -13.90 -22.56
N GLU A 750 6.06 -13.75 -22.49
CA GLU A 750 6.98 -14.19 -23.55
C GLU A 750 7.31 -15.68 -23.49
N TYR A 751 7.65 -16.18 -22.29
CA TYR A 751 8.15 -17.54 -22.11
C TYR A 751 7.10 -18.51 -21.57
N GLY A 752 5.91 -18.04 -21.17
CA GLY A 752 4.83 -18.90 -20.70
C GLY A 752 5.25 -19.78 -19.52
N ASP A 753 5.12 -21.09 -19.70
CA ASP A 753 5.50 -22.09 -18.69
C ASP A 753 7.01 -22.34 -18.64
N ASP A 754 7.81 -21.84 -19.58
CA ASP A 754 9.28 -21.92 -19.53
C ASP A 754 9.90 -20.88 -18.58
N ALA A 755 9.10 -19.95 -18.07
CA ALA A 755 9.45 -19.07 -16.94
C ALA A 755 8.85 -19.60 -15.63
N ALA A 756 9.66 -19.64 -14.58
CA ALA A 756 9.20 -19.86 -13.21
C ALA A 756 9.39 -18.59 -12.36
N LEU A 757 8.32 -18.12 -11.73
CA LEU A 757 8.31 -16.98 -10.82
C LEU A 757 8.24 -17.48 -9.38
N ILE A 758 9.26 -17.23 -8.57
CA ILE A 758 9.36 -17.73 -7.20
C ILE A 758 9.49 -16.57 -6.23
N GLY A 759 8.43 -16.25 -5.50
CA GLY A 759 8.42 -15.19 -4.49
C GLY A 759 8.99 -15.65 -3.15
N PHE A 760 9.47 -14.71 -2.34
CA PHE A 760 9.98 -14.98 -0.99
C PHE A 760 9.31 -14.05 0.02
N GLY A 761 9.03 -14.53 1.23
CA GLY A 761 8.41 -13.74 2.28
C GLY A 761 8.97 -14.00 3.68
N THR A 762 8.78 -13.03 4.57
CA THR A 762 9.10 -13.13 5.99
C THR A 762 8.09 -12.38 6.86
N ALA A 763 7.85 -12.89 8.07
CA ALA A 763 6.99 -12.22 9.03
C ALA A 763 7.76 -11.28 9.94
N SER A 764 8.93 -11.70 10.42
CA SER A 764 9.62 -11.06 11.55
C SER A 764 11.14 -11.06 11.40
N GLY A 765 11.82 -10.33 12.29
CA GLY A 765 13.27 -10.30 12.35
C GLY A 765 13.84 -8.92 12.05
N THR A 766 15.00 -8.87 11.41
CA THR A 766 15.66 -7.61 11.04
C THR A 766 15.97 -7.53 9.55
N VAL A 767 16.06 -6.31 9.04
CA VAL A 767 16.39 -6.00 7.64
C VAL A 767 17.36 -4.82 7.59
N ALA A 768 18.34 -4.86 6.69
CA ALA A 768 19.14 -3.69 6.36
C ALA A 768 18.32 -2.76 5.45
N ALA A 769 18.13 -1.51 5.85
CA ALA A 769 17.42 -0.52 5.05
C ALA A 769 17.77 0.89 5.53
N ALA A 770 17.58 1.89 4.66
CA ALA A 770 17.69 3.29 5.03
C ALA A 770 16.34 3.89 5.48
N SER A 771 16.36 5.03 6.16
CA SER A 771 15.15 5.82 6.47
C SER A 771 14.71 6.66 5.28
N GLU A 772 15.68 7.29 4.62
CA GLU A 772 15.51 8.06 3.41
C GLU A 772 16.46 7.59 2.29
N TRP A 773 16.27 8.13 1.09
CA TRP A 773 17.24 7.96 0.01
C TRP A 773 18.59 8.56 0.43
N ASP A 774 19.68 7.86 0.10
CA ASP A 774 21.07 8.24 0.43
C ASP A 774 21.42 8.28 1.92
N ASP A 775 20.47 8.03 2.82
CA ASP A 775 20.77 7.87 4.24
C ASP A 775 21.66 6.64 4.50
N PRO A 776 22.44 6.66 5.60
CA PRO A 776 23.19 5.49 6.03
C PRO A 776 22.31 4.26 6.19
N MET A 777 22.90 3.08 5.94
CA MET A 777 22.24 1.82 6.23
C MET A 777 21.95 1.69 7.73
N GLU A 778 20.72 1.30 8.06
CA GLU A 778 20.31 0.95 9.41
C GLU A 778 19.88 -0.53 9.45
N ILE A 779 20.08 -1.17 10.59
CA ILE A 779 19.45 -2.46 10.89
C ILE A 779 18.11 -2.16 11.54
N LYS A 780 17.03 -2.41 10.80
CA LYS A 780 15.66 -2.12 11.23
C LYS A 780 14.94 -3.40 11.61
N THR A 781 14.06 -3.32 12.61
CA THR A 781 13.20 -4.44 12.99
C THR A 781 11.97 -4.47 12.10
N ILE A 782 11.68 -5.62 11.50
CA ILE A 782 10.47 -5.82 10.70
C ILE A 782 9.26 -5.81 11.64
N ARG A 783 8.25 -4.99 11.34
CA ARG A 783 7.00 -4.95 12.10
C ARG A 783 6.28 -6.31 12.06
N PRO A 784 5.49 -6.67 13.08
CA PRO A 784 4.62 -7.83 12.99
C PRO A 784 3.72 -7.77 11.74
N PRO A 785 3.42 -8.92 11.09
CA PRO A 785 2.49 -8.98 9.97
C PRO A 785 1.15 -8.30 10.26
N LEU A 786 0.57 -7.66 9.24
CA LEU A 786 -0.75 -7.07 9.37
C LEU A 786 -1.83 -8.16 9.41
N PRO A 787 -2.86 -8.06 10.27
CA PRO A 787 -3.93 -9.04 10.33
C PRO A 787 -4.57 -9.29 8.95
N GLY A 788 -4.63 -10.56 8.56
CA GLY A 788 -5.22 -10.98 7.27
C GLY A 788 -4.31 -10.84 6.05
N SER A 789 -3.08 -10.32 6.20
CA SER A 789 -2.05 -10.35 5.16
C SER A 789 -1.55 -11.77 4.89
N TYR A 790 -0.88 -11.98 3.76
CA TYR A 790 -0.25 -13.27 3.49
C TYR A 790 0.82 -13.62 4.52
N GLU A 791 1.57 -12.64 5.01
CA GLU A 791 2.58 -12.84 6.06
C GLU A 791 1.94 -13.33 7.36
N ALA A 792 0.78 -12.80 7.73
CA ALA A 792 0.06 -13.23 8.93
C ALA A 792 -0.47 -14.67 8.80
N ILE A 793 -0.86 -15.07 7.59
CA ILE A 793 -1.31 -16.43 7.29
C ILE A 793 -0.13 -17.40 7.33
N CYS A 794 0.98 -17.06 6.65
CA CYS A 794 2.17 -17.89 6.62
C CYS A 794 2.84 -18.03 8.00
N GLN A 795 2.78 -17.00 8.84
CA GLN A 795 3.23 -17.07 10.23
C GLN A 795 2.35 -17.97 11.11
N ALA A 796 1.07 -18.14 10.75
CA ALA A 796 0.11 -18.91 11.55
C ALA A 796 0.14 -20.43 11.25
N ILE A 797 0.96 -20.89 10.30
CA ILE A 797 1.06 -22.30 9.90
C ILE A 797 2.45 -22.85 10.23
N GLU A 798 2.51 -24.16 10.48
CA GLU A 798 3.76 -24.90 10.61
C GLU A 798 4.09 -25.61 9.29
N PRO A 799 5.38 -25.75 8.91
CA PRO A 799 6.59 -25.39 9.66
C PRO A 799 7.00 -23.90 9.52
N GLU A 800 7.95 -23.43 10.32
CA GLU A 800 8.47 -22.04 10.26
C GLU A 800 9.21 -21.68 8.95
N ARG A 801 9.51 -22.69 8.11
CA ARG A 801 10.14 -22.53 6.81
C ARG A 801 9.61 -23.56 5.83
N PHE A 802 9.05 -23.09 4.73
CA PHE A 802 8.43 -23.97 3.76
C PHE A 802 8.46 -23.40 2.35
N LEU A 803 8.14 -24.29 1.40
CA LEU A 803 7.83 -23.98 0.02
C LEU A 803 6.35 -24.27 -0.22
N TRP A 804 5.63 -23.28 -0.73
CA TRP A 804 4.39 -23.51 -1.45
C TRP A 804 4.67 -23.61 -2.94
N ASP A 805 4.19 -24.69 -3.55
CA ASP A 805 4.21 -24.90 -4.98
C ASP A 805 2.76 -24.85 -5.49
N PHE A 806 2.42 -23.77 -6.18
CA PHE A 806 1.06 -23.51 -6.66
C PHE A 806 0.72 -24.27 -7.95
N LYS A 807 1.72 -24.87 -8.61
CA LYS A 807 1.54 -25.66 -9.84
C LYS A 807 1.39 -27.16 -9.56
N LYS A 808 1.81 -27.61 -8.38
CA LYS A 808 1.60 -28.99 -7.92
C LYS A 808 0.09 -29.25 -7.69
N PRO A 809 -0.42 -30.47 -7.92
CA PRO A 809 -1.74 -30.86 -7.45
C PRO A 809 -1.82 -30.75 -5.91
N GLN A 810 -2.76 -29.96 -5.42
CA GLN A 810 -2.95 -29.67 -3.99
C GLN A 810 -4.34 -30.12 -3.50
N LYS A 811 -4.55 -30.10 -2.18
CA LYS A 811 -5.88 -30.37 -1.59
C LYS A 811 -6.92 -29.37 -2.12
N ALA A 812 -8.16 -29.83 -2.26
CA ALA A 812 -9.27 -28.99 -2.67
C ALA A 812 -9.40 -27.77 -1.74
N GLY A 813 -9.55 -26.58 -2.32
CA GLY A 813 -9.65 -25.31 -1.60
C GLY A 813 -8.32 -24.62 -1.30
N PHE A 814 -7.15 -25.25 -1.49
CA PHE A 814 -5.86 -24.57 -1.28
C PHE A 814 -5.70 -23.36 -2.20
N LEU A 815 -5.85 -23.57 -3.52
CA LEU A 815 -5.73 -22.48 -4.50
C LEU A 815 -6.71 -21.35 -4.23
N ASP A 816 -7.95 -21.67 -3.84
CA ASP A 816 -8.97 -20.67 -3.49
C ASP A 816 -8.59 -19.82 -2.28
N LEU A 817 -7.75 -20.31 -1.36
CA LEU A 817 -7.27 -19.56 -0.20
C LEU A 817 -6.10 -18.64 -0.57
N VAL A 818 -5.17 -19.13 -1.40
CA VAL A 818 -3.96 -18.40 -1.82
C VAL A 818 -4.14 -17.56 -3.09
N SER A 819 -5.35 -17.53 -3.67
CA SER A 819 -5.72 -16.66 -4.79
C SER A 819 -6.58 -15.46 -4.37
N GLN A 820 -6.86 -15.30 -3.07
CA GLN A 820 -7.69 -14.20 -2.58
C GLN A 820 -6.89 -12.90 -2.54
N PRO A 821 -7.46 -11.75 -2.97
CA PRO A 821 -6.79 -10.47 -2.81
C PRO A 821 -6.52 -10.18 -1.33
N ARG A 822 -5.24 -10.15 -0.93
CA ARG A 822 -4.79 -9.87 0.44
C ARG A 822 -3.56 -8.97 0.40
N LEU A 823 -3.28 -8.33 1.53
CA LEU A 823 -2.06 -7.53 1.66
C LEU A 823 -0.83 -8.46 1.58
N GLU A 824 0.15 -8.05 0.78
CA GLU A 824 1.50 -8.62 0.68
C GLU A 824 2.52 -7.51 0.94
N ARG A 825 3.60 -7.85 1.65
CA ARG A 825 4.65 -6.92 2.09
C ARG A 825 5.79 -6.84 1.07
N TYR A 826 6.22 -5.60 0.79
CA TYR A 826 7.29 -5.26 -0.15
C TYR A 826 8.23 -4.22 0.50
N ILE A 827 9.35 -4.66 1.07
CA ILE A 827 10.33 -3.78 1.73
C ILE A 827 11.48 -3.45 0.76
N GLY A 828 11.47 -2.24 0.21
CA GLY A 828 12.57 -1.77 -0.64
C GLY A 828 13.87 -1.46 0.11
N VAL A 829 14.76 -0.73 -0.55
CA VAL A 829 16.03 -0.23 0.03
C VAL A 829 15.78 0.81 1.13
N ILE A 830 14.57 1.38 1.13
CA ILE A 830 14.02 2.24 2.18
C ILE A 830 12.93 1.49 2.93
N TYR A 831 13.01 1.54 4.25
CA TYR A 831 12.00 0.98 5.12
C TYR A 831 11.60 1.97 6.19
N ARG A 832 10.31 2.32 6.23
CA ARG A 832 9.70 3.22 7.21
C ARG A 832 8.64 2.46 8.01
N PRO A 833 9.03 1.80 9.13
CA PRO A 833 8.09 1.04 9.96
C PRO A 833 6.85 1.84 10.36
N GLU A 834 6.97 3.15 10.53
CA GLU A 834 5.94 4.10 10.94
C GLU A 834 4.79 4.17 9.94
N THR A 835 5.08 4.02 8.65
CA THR A 835 4.11 4.13 7.55
C THR A 835 3.93 2.81 6.79
N GLU A 836 4.41 1.68 7.33
CA GLU A 836 4.53 0.38 6.62
C GLU A 836 3.25 -0.02 5.85
N ARG A 837 2.06 0.14 6.44
CA ARG A 837 0.79 -0.18 5.76
C ARG A 837 0.60 0.58 4.45
N ALA A 838 0.98 1.86 4.41
CA ALA A 838 0.77 2.73 3.26
C ALA A 838 1.91 2.58 2.23
N SER A 839 3.15 2.41 2.71
CA SER A 839 4.35 2.47 1.86
C SER A 839 4.92 1.10 1.46
N HIS A 840 4.60 0.02 2.18
CA HIS A 840 5.26 -1.29 2.02
C HIS A 840 4.27 -2.46 1.94
N TYR A 841 2.97 -2.19 1.83
CA TYR A 841 1.95 -3.20 1.60
C TYR A 841 1.09 -2.86 0.38
N SER A 842 0.78 -3.87 -0.41
CA SER A 842 -0.15 -3.78 -1.54
C SER A 842 -1.05 -5.01 -1.57
N TYR A 843 -2.27 -4.87 -2.09
CA TYR A 843 -3.11 -6.02 -2.35
C TYR A 843 -2.58 -6.81 -3.54
N ALA A 844 -2.56 -8.13 -3.37
CA ALA A 844 -2.08 -9.05 -4.36
C ALA A 844 -2.77 -10.41 -4.25
N ASP A 845 -2.70 -11.20 -5.32
CA ASP A 845 -3.17 -12.59 -5.35
C ASP A 845 -1.93 -13.50 -5.45
N LEU A 846 -1.53 -14.15 -4.35
CA LEU A 846 -0.21 -14.77 -4.22
C LEU A 846 0.06 -15.86 -5.28
N SER A 847 -0.87 -16.80 -5.43
CA SER A 847 -0.77 -17.90 -6.41
C SER A 847 -0.90 -17.49 -7.87
N SER A 848 -1.39 -16.27 -8.13
CA SER A 848 -1.48 -15.74 -9.50
C SER A 848 -0.25 -14.91 -9.87
N GLN A 849 0.46 -14.37 -8.88
CA GLN A 849 1.74 -13.70 -9.08
C GLN A 849 2.88 -14.69 -9.33
N TYR A 850 2.91 -15.79 -8.57
CA TYR A 850 4.04 -16.71 -8.51
C TYR A 850 3.65 -18.14 -8.87
N ASP A 851 4.60 -18.95 -9.33
CA ASP A 851 4.46 -20.41 -9.42
C ASP A 851 4.77 -21.08 -8.08
N ALA A 852 5.62 -20.45 -7.28
CA ALA A 852 6.00 -20.93 -5.96
C ALA A 852 6.30 -19.77 -5.00
N PHE A 853 6.18 -20.03 -3.71
CA PHE A 853 6.47 -19.07 -2.65
C PHE A 853 7.29 -19.70 -1.53
N VAL A 854 8.42 -19.09 -1.22
CA VAL A 854 9.34 -19.53 -0.16
C VAL A 854 9.11 -18.68 1.07
N TRP A 855 8.90 -19.32 2.21
CA TRP A 855 8.64 -18.65 3.47
C TRP A 855 9.75 -18.87 4.50
N PHE A 856 10.09 -17.80 5.21
CA PHE A 856 10.93 -17.82 6.41
C PHE A 856 10.22 -17.03 7.51
N ASP A 857 9.83 -17.66 8.62
CA ASP A 857 9.07 -16.94 9.66
C ASP A 857 9.89 -15.83 10.34
N ARG A 858 11.20 -16.03 10.45
CA ARG A 858 12.15 -15.08 11.02
C ARG A 858 13.43 -14.96 10.21
N THR A 859 13.86 -13.73 9.96
CA THR A 859 15.04 -13.40 9.17
C THR A 859 15.97 -12.37 9.85
N ASN A 860 17.15 -12.14 9.30
CA ASN A 860 18.16 -11.21 9.80
C ASN A 860 18.66 -10.27 8.71
N ALA A 861 19.09 -9.07 9.10
CA ALA A 861 19.71 -8.12 8.19
C ALA A 861 21.01 -8.67 7.56
N VAL A 862 21.27 -8.32 6.30
CA VAL A 862 22.55 -8.64 5.63
C VAL A 862 23.75 -8.03 6.37
N SER A 863 24.92 -8.63 6.18
CA SER A 863 26.18 -8.11 6.75
C SER A 863 26.95 -7.28 5.72
N PRO A 864 26.93 -5.92 5.80
CA PRO A 864 27.61 -5.09 4.81
C PRO A 864 29.13 -5.24 4.87
N LEU A 865 29.79 -5.14 3.71
CA LEU A 865 31.24 -5.04 3.61
C LEU A 865 31.66 -3.57 3.73
N ALA A 866 32.77 -3.30 4.43
CA ALA A 866 33.26 -1.94 4.64
C ALA A 866 33.48 -1.21 3.30
N ALA A 867 32.84 -0.05 3.15
CA ALA A 867 33.13 0.87 2.05
C ALA A 867 34.33 1.75 2.42
N LEU A 868 35.30 1.90 1.52
CA LEU A 868 36.10 3.11 1.47
C LEU A 868 35.15 4.21 0.99
N THR A 869 34.56 4.96 1.91
CA THR A 869 33.73 6.12 1.58
C THR A 869 34.58 7.14 0.83
N ASN A 870 34.37 7.28 -0.49
CA ASN A 870 34.75 8.51 -1.18
C ASN A 870 33.70 9.55 -0.79
N VAL A 871 34.08 10.45 0.12
CA VAL A 871 33.28 11.61 0.56
C VAL A 871 33.29 12.71 -0.52
N ALA A 872 33.11 12.33 -1.79
CA ALA A 872 32.95 13.29 -2.87
C ALA A 872 31.46 13.37 -3.20
N GLU A 873 30.89 14.51 -2.81
CA GLU A 873 29.51 15.00 -2.99
C GLU A 873 28.89 14.64 -4.37
N ASP A 874 27.60 14.26 -4.38
CA ASP A 874 26.55 14.80 -5.27
C ASP A 874 25.17 14.06 -5.10
N GLU A 875 24.27 14.75 -4.36
CA GLU A 875 22.81 15.00 -4.57
C GLU A 875 21.72 13.92 -4.87
N THR A 876 20.85 13.72 -3.86
CA THR A 876 19.36 13.89 -3.78
C THR A 876 18.38 13.31 -4.83
N TYR A 877 17.33 12.63 -4.29
CA TYR A 877 15.94 12.49 -4.81
C TYR A 877 15.67 11.32 -5.82
N PRO A 878 14.54 10.55 -5.69
CA PRO A 878 13.26 10.98 -6.29
C PRO A 878 11.98 11.03 -5.40
N PHE A 879 12.02 10.79 -4.08
CA PHE A 879 10.81 10.87 -3.21
C PHE A 879 11.00 11.60 -1.87
N GLY A 880 12.03 12.44 -1.76
CA GLY A 880 12.24 13.31 -0.60
C GLY A 880 11.43 14.60 -0.66
N LEU A 881 10.11 14.50 -0.48
CA LEU A 881 9.20 15.51 0.09
C LEU A 881 7.99 14.81 0.69
#